data_AF-A0A366RNP6-F1
#
_entry.id   AF-A0A366RNP6-F1
#
_cell.length_a   1.000
_cell.length_b   1.000
_cell.length_c   1.000
_cell.angle_alpha   90.00
_cell.angle_beta   90.00
_cell.angle_gamma   90.00
#
_symmetry.space_group_name_H-M   'P 1'
#
loop_
_entity.id
_entity.type
_entity.pdbx_description
1 polymer ?
#
loop_
_entity_poly.entity_id
_entity_poly.type
_entity_poly.pdbx_seq_one_letter_code
_entity_poly.pdbx_strand_id
1 'polypeptide(L)'
;MISNNKPFKVLIVGGGVAGLTLANMLERFNIDYLILEGHGDIAPAVGASIGMFPNGLRILDQIDLYEPLEKLMGSFEETQSTRDMKGRPILSIPRFQDHVRLRHGYPLMFFDRQYLLKVLHERLRYKQRVLLNHKVVDVHLVDDGVEVSTADNQRFEGSILVGADGVHSIVRRHMFRLGHQRDPEAFPADSSNKQECHYLCSYGIARNVPGWVQGDQCTVLGNGCSQLVVSGPENKTYWFFFSKLPTARYGSEIPTCTKAMEAAFAKKYANVTITEKVTFGQVFAHRISSTLTPIHEYVLGKWFFDRIICLGDSVHKPNPIGGQGGNGAIESAAELINALMTKKASLGSLEVMNTLDIQNVFSDMQSKRHERAKRIVFASRLQQSLVAYEKPGLSKFVWRIFVPLKGDEASLGLFGLTLAGASRLERLELKARPRAIPYRDELPAPPLTRVLIVRLAFVVSMLYLFHMARKIPATSQDNTTHMGLQLVTPVVIYVLEGYRLGNGGTPLALPSLFLLAVYFQGLHRVAPIYAILHAFMSLDLSTGRYVQPEVIFSLLVALVVLLVASACSTSDHKTWGAITHGVPQTTAAITFFLSYGLQNWIQRSLSRTAQGEFAFERYKGNDLGLLKLTYACVGSIQAAFHIRLVVLPMLETTTPSSLWWVLGRRALLPSLHPSKKALEEERKADQLKMSRLERLPPEVLHEVFRYVHDGFDRHKWGGYDPPLGYHELQGANLRQNLCALRLVNQQFHELVDPILFQHVFVSSATGIARLDQISKNPNLRRYVRRLELCVIRQKINHFVDYRPNHETKDKDLIYLGRLAIMIHTALPKFPGLKVLKLDFEDIPYSFEREVDVLGSLSCCFKQDTENLFESLATALCRSQLDKLEELDIALPLAHDFGHFLHDESDPEWCSKKTFFEKLKRLRVVYGQCTEDGEGLEFRYEQPNYQYDKYVQQLLPLAKNIESLDVKGSDILRVTPASVSKYHLRELQLDSISISGKTLATLFKQSPEIREVILSGIYLEADTWEEPFKVLSESPITFLYIETCGYSGEGESGEYAPEMIRFVTAPDESYIASLRPEDHAALEAIFKRIHENMRKINGDTYDEVAANLLRKWQKDNILRKMTSAGAFVAEVLARQREEEGLSDFGSSGASIASYLDTLDRRAQWEAGIYPSDSDSSDDDSVRDYSLDGSLDSCLDDSLDDSQDESLDDDSSGDPSDSSDDGL
;
A
#
# COMPACT_ATOMS: atom_id res chain seq x y z
N MET A 1 -3.22 -35.19 -27.36
CA MET A 1 -2.11 -34.43 -27.97
C MET A 1 -1.11 -34.13 -26.87
N ILE A 2 0.13 -34.59 -27.02
CA ILE A 2 1.23 -34.35 -26.07
C ILE A 2 1.55 -32.86 -26.16
N SER A 3 1.24 -32.08 -25.12
CA SER A 3 1.60 -30.67 -25.08
C SER A 3 3.13 -30.57 -25.02
N ASN A 4 3.73 -29.99 -26.06
CA ASN A 4 5.14 -29.59 -26.11
C ASN A 4 5.35 -28.49 -25.07
N ASN A 5 5.56 -28.83 -23.80
CA ASN A 5 5.77 -27.85 -22.74
C ASN A 5 7.22 -27.32 -22.81
N LYS A 6 7.51 -26.47 -23.82
CA LYS A 6 8.80 -25.76 -23.91
C LYS A 6 8.88 -24.76 -22.74
N PRO A 7 9.96 -24.74 -21.96
CA PRO A 7 10.11 -23.82 -20.83
C PRO A 7 10.13 -22.36 -21.30
N PHE A 8 9.49 -21.46 -20.53
CA PHE A 8 9.39 -20.05 -20.91
C PHE A 8 10.76 -19.35 -20.82
N LYS A 9 11.26 -18.87 -21.96
CA LYS A 9 12.60 -18.28 -22.10
C LYS A 9 12.57 -16.89 -22.72
N VAL A 10 13.26 -15.95 -22.10
CA VAL A 10 13.41 -14.57 -22.59
C VAL A 10 14.74 -14.40 -23.33
N LEU A 11 14.70 -14.18 -24.64
CA LEU A 11 15.88 -13.75 -25.39
C LEU A 11 16.07 -12.25 -25.23
N ILE A 12 17.28 -11.81 -24.90
CA ILE A 12 17.63 -10.39 -24.73
C ILE A 12 18.76 -10.05 -25.68
N VAL A 13 18.53 -9.10 -26.58
CA VAL A 13 19.57 -8.64 -27.52
C VAL A 13 20.15 -7.34 -27.01
N GLY A 14 21.41 -7.38 -26.58
CA GLY A 14 22.13 -6.26 -25.99
C GLY A 14 22.37 -6.41 -24.48
N GLY A 15 23.64 -6.54 -24.09
CA GLY A 15 24.16 -6.55 -22.73
C GLY A 15 24.40 -5.15 -22.15
N GLY A 16 23.62 -4.15 -22.58
CA GLY A 16 23.67 -2.80 -22.04
C GLY A 16 22.99 -2.66 -20.67
N VAL A 17 22.76 -1.41 -20.22
CA VAL A 17 22.07 -1.13 -18.95
C VAL A 17 20.67 -1.76 -18.93
N ALA A 18 19.91 -1.66 -20.03
CA ALA A 18 18.58 -2.25 -20.13
C ALA A 18 18.60 -3.78 -19.99
N GLY A 19 19.42 -4.47 -20.80
CA GLY A 19 19.45 -5.93 -20.86
C GLY A 19 20.02 -6.57 -19.59
N LEU A 20 21.15 -6.07 -19.07
CA LEU A 20 21.71 -6.61 -17.83
C LEU A 20 20.82 -6.33 -16.60
N THR A 21 20.14 -5.17 -16.57
CA THR A 21 19.17 -4.90 -15.50
C THR A 21 17.99 -5.87 -15.59
N LEU A 22 17.45 -6.09 -16.79
CA LEU A 22 16.37 -7.04 -17.00
C LEU A 22 16.78 -8.47 -16.59
N ALA A 23 17.99 -8.91 -16.96
CA ALA A 23 18.51 -10.23 -16.55
C ALA A 23 18.59 -10.38 -15.02
N ASN A 24 19.11 -9.37 -14.31
CA ASN A 24 19.12 -9.38 -12.84
C ASN A 24 17.70 -9.50 -12.26
N MET A 25 16.70 -8.85 -12.86
CA MET A 25 15.32 -8.97 -12.43
C MET A 25 14.74 -10.36 -12.75
N LEU A 26 15.00 -10.90 -13.94
CA LEU A 26 14.55 -12.24 -14.35
C LEU A 26 15.12 -13.34 -13.41
N GLU A 27 16.38 -13.22 -12.98
CA GLU A 27 16.94 -14.13 -11.96
C GLU A 27 16.22 -14.05 -10.62
N ARG A 28 15.79 -12.85 -10.19
CA ARG A 28 15.02 -12.68 -8.94
C ARG A 28 13.65 -13.34 -9.00
N PHE A 29 13.07 -13.47 -10.20
CA PHE A 29 11.78 -14.11 -10.43
C PHE A 29 11.88 -15.55 -10.99
N ASN A 30 13.10 -16.10 -11.05
CA ASN A 30 13.39 -17.44 -11.57
C ASN A 30 12.81 -17.68 -12.99
N ILE A 31 12.99 -16.70 -13.88
CA ILE A 31 12.59 -16.79 -15.30
C ILE A 31 13.85 -17.06 -16.14
N ASP A 32 13.78 -18.01 -17.06
CA ASP A 32 14.92 -18.35 -17.92
C ASP A 32 15.18 -17.25 -18.96
N TYR A 33 16.46 -17.02 -19.26
CA TYR A 33 16.87 -15.97 -20.18
C TYR A 33 18.20 -16.26 -20.85
N LEU A 34 18.45 -15.58 -21.97
CA LEU A 34 19.74 -15.57 -22.66
C LEU A 34 20.02 -14.17 -23.21
N ILE A 35 21.18 -13.60 -22.86
CA ILE A 35 21.66 -12.33 -23.42
C ILE A 35 22.60 -12.63 -24.59
N LEU A 36 22.32 -12.02 -25.74
CA LEU A 36 23.19 -11.97 -26.91
C LEU A 36 23.77 -10.56 -27.03
N GLU A 37 25.06 -10.43 -26.74
CA GLU A 37 25.81 -9.16 -26.84
C GLU A 37 26.78 -9.23 -28.01
N GLY A 38 26.72 -8.22 -28.88
CA GLY A 38 27.53 -8.17 -30.10
C GLY A 38 29.00 -7.84 -29.88
N HIS A 39 29.36 -7.20 -28.77
CA HIS A 39 30.76 -6.89 -28.43
C HIS A 39 31.43 -8.05 -27.68
N GLY A 40 32.76 -8.12 -27.79
CA GLY A 40 33.58 -9.10 -27.08
C GLY A 40 33.87 -8.77 -25.61
N ASP A 41 33.40 -7.62 -25.11
CA ASP A 41 33.54 -7.21 -23.71
C ASP A 41 32.18 -6.67 -23.22
N ILE A 42 31.68 -7.22 -22.10
CA ILE A 42 30.39 -6.85 -21.50
C ILE A 42 30.41 -5.45 -20.86
N ALA A 43 31.57 -5.02 -20.40
CA ALA A 43 31.75 -3.74 -19.73
C ALA A 43 32.96 -3.04 -20.33
N PRO A 44 32.84 -2.59 -21.59
CA PRO A 44 33.97 -2.01 -22.28
C PRO A 44 34.30 -0.64 -21.71
N ALA A 45 35.57 -0.26 -21.73
CA ALA A 45 36.04 1.06 -21.27
C ALA A 45 35.68 2.21 -22.25
N VAL A 46 34.63 2.01 -23.06
CA VAL A 46 34.11 2.96 -24.05
C VAL A 46 32.74 3.48 -23.63
N GLY A 47 32.59 4.80 -23.68
CA GLY A 47 31.41 5.51 -23.18
C GLY A 47 31.79 6.60 -22.18
N ALA A 48 30.93 7.60 -22.02
CA ALA A 48 31.06 8.59 -20.94
C ALA A 48 30.57 8.01 -19.61
N SER A 49 30.54 8.85 -18.58
CA SER A 49 29.83 8.57 -17.34
C SER A 49 28.34 8.34 -17.52
N ILE A 50 27.75 7.71 -16.52
CA ILE A 50 26.30 7.65 -16.34
C ILE A 50 25.92 8.33 -15.02
N GLY A 51 24.82 9.07 -15.03
CA GLY A 51 24.19 9.61 -13.83
C GLY A 51 23.07 8.68 -13.37
N MET A 52 23.19 8.12 -12.18
CA MET A 52 22.15 7.33 -11.54
C MET A 52 21.32 8.21 -10.61
N PHE A 53 20.03 8.29 -10.92
CA PHE A 53 19.08 9.15 -10.23
C PHE A 53 18.21 8.33 -9.27
N PRO A 54 17.53 8.98 -8.31
CA PRO A 54 16.71 8.27 -7.32
C PRO A 54 15.67 7.31 -7.91
N ASN A 55 15.12 7.62 -9.08
CA ASN A 55 14.17 6.75 -9.77
C ASN A 55 14.79 5.42 -10.25
N GLY A 56 16.01 5.44 -10.80
CA GLY A 56 16.73 4.22 -11.14
C GLY A 56 17.28 3.51 -9.90
N LEU A 57 17.81 4.27 -8.95
CA LEU A 57 18.42 3.74 -7.73
C LEU A 57 17.44 3.01 -6.83
N ARG A 58 16.19 3.48 -6.73
CA ARG A 58 15.11 2.80 -6.00
C ARG A 58 14.87 1.38 -6.53
N ILE A 59 14.89 1.20 -7.84
CA ILE A 59 14.71 -0.11 -8.49
C ILE A 59 15.96 -0.98 -8.27
N LEU A 60 17.15 -0.41 -8.43
CA LEU A 60 18.40 -1.12 -8.17
C LEU A 60 18.53 -1.56 -6.70
N ASP A 61 17.95 -0.82 -5.75
CA ASP A 61 17.92 -1.20 -4.33
C ASP A 61 17.06 -2.47 -4.09
N GLN A 62 15.97 -2.67 -4.83
CA GLN A 62 15.11 -3.87 -4.74
C GLN A 62 15.79 -5.15 -5.24
N ILE A 63 16.81 -5.01 -6.07
CA ILE A 63 17.63 -6.11 -6.60
C ILE A 63 19.05 -6.11 -6.00
N ASP A 64 19.25 -5.43 -4.86
CA ASP A 64 20.49 -5.42 -4.06
C ASP A 64 21.74 -4.90 -4.80
N LEU A 65 21.53 -3.98 -5.74
CA LEU A 65 22.59 -3.34 -6.53
C LEU A 65 22.91 -1.90 -6.09
N TYR A 66 22.09 -1.31 -5.22
CA TYR A 66 22.32 0.06 -4.74
C TYR A 66 23.60 0.21 -3.91
N GLU A 67 23.77 -0.58 -2.85
CA GLU A 67 24.89 -0.45 -1.92
C GLU A 67 26.27 -0.69 -2.59
N PRO A 68 26.43 -1.68 -3.50
CA PRO A 68 27.66 -1.82 -4.27
C PRO A 68 28.00 -0.57 -5.09
N LEU A 69 27.01 0.07 -5.71
CA LEU A 69 27.22 1.29 -6.49
C LEU A 69 27.54 2.49 -5.60
N GLU A 70 26.87 2.63 -4.46
CA GLU A 70 27.13 3.69 -3.50
C GLU A 70 28.56 3.62 -2.94
N LYS A 71 29.10 2.42 -2.71
CA LYS A 71 30.49 2.24 -2.26
C LYS A 71 31.54 2.67 -3.28
N LEU A 72 31.20 2.72 -4.57
CA LEU A 72 32.09 3.23 -5.62
C LEU A 72 32.20 4.76 -5.59
N MET A 73 31.24 5.43 -4.93
CA MET A 73 31.29 6.86 -4.73
C MET A 73 32.30 7.18 -3.61
N GLY A 74 33.29 8.00 -3.92
CA GLY A 74 34.16 8.60 -2.90
C GLY A 74 33.43 9.66 -2.08
N SER A 75 34.04 10.12 -0.99
CA SER A 75 33.55 11.28 -0.23
C SER A 75 34.26 12.55 -0.69
N PHE A 76 33.51 13.49 -1.23
CA PHE A 76 34.01 14.84 -1.54
C PHE A 76 32.92 15.87 -1.25
N GLU A 77 33.31 17.12 -0.99
CA GLU A 77 32.36 18.22 -0.84
C GLU A 77 31.79 18.58 -2.21
N GLU A 78 30.49 18.40 -2.37
CA GLU A 78 29.86 18.50 -3.68
C GLU A 78 29.10 19.80 -3.84
N THR A 79 29.29 20.49 -4.96
CA THR A 79 28.54 21.70 -5.28
C THR A 79 27.98 21.61 -6.69
N GLN A 80 26.67 21.75 -6.82
CA GLN A 80 26.02 21.91 -8.12
C GLN A 80 25.96 23.40 -8.45
N SER A 81 26.46 23.81 -9.61
CA SER A 81 26.46 25.21 -10.03
C SER A 81 25.89 25.38 -11.43
N THR A 82 24.98 26.32 -11.61
CA THR A 82 24.63 26.83 -12.94
C THR A 82 25.51 28.05 -13.22
N ARG A 83 26.24 28.05 -14.34
CA ARG A 83 27.24 29.06 -14.67
C ARG A 83 26.89 29.80 -15.95
N ASP A 84 27.24 31.08 -16.02
CA ASP A 84 27.12 31.86 -17.25
C ASP A 84 28.21 31.48 -18.27
N MET A 85 28.13 32.09 -19.47
CA MET A 85 29.09 31.88 -20.56
C MET A 85 30.54 32.32 -20.25
N LYS A 86 30.78 32.99 -19.12
CA LYS A 86 32.11 33.38 -18.64
C LYS A 86 32.59 32.48 -17.49
N GLY A 87 31.84 31.41 -17.18
CA GLY A 87 32.16 30.48 -16.10
C GLY A 87 31.79 30.99 -14.70
N ARG A 88 31.11 32.13 -14.59
CA ARG A 88 30.72 32.70 -13.29
C ARG A 88 29.45 32.03 -12.76
N PRO A 89 29.38 31.66 -11.47
CA PRO A 89 28.19 31.02 -10.90
C PRO A 89 27.01 32.01 -10.89
N ILE A 90 25.88 31.56 -11.44
CA ILE A 90 24.57 32.22 -11.33
C ILE A 90 23.84 31.70 -10.09
N LEU A 91 23.92 30.40 -9.86
CA LEU A 91 23.39 29.70 -8.71
C LEU A 91 24.37 28.59 -8.34
N SER A 92 24.63 28.44 -7.04
CA SER A 92 25.42 27.33 -6.50
C SER A 92 24.68 26.73 -5.31
N ILE A 93 24.53 25.41 -5.34
CA ILE A 93 23.88 24.62 -4.31
C ILE A 93 24.96 23.70 -3.71
N PRO A 94 25.54 24.07 -2.56
CA PRO A 94 26.47 23.20 -1.86
C PRO A 94 25.73 21.96 -1.34
N ARG A 95 26.47 20.87 -1.14
CA ARG A 95 25.95 19.58 -0.66
C ARG A 95 24.73 19.11 -1.46
N PHE A 96 24.80 19.24 -2.79
CA PHE A 96 23.68 18.98 -3.68
C PHE A 96 23.13 17.54 -3.55
N GLN A 97 23.99 16.52 -3.46
CA GLN A 97 23.50 15.15 -3.29
C GLN A 97 22.79 14.92 -1.96
N ASP A 98 23.17 15.61 -0.87
CA ASP A 98 22.45 15.52 0.40
C ASP A 98 21.03 16.07 0.27
N HIS A 99 20.86 17.18 -0.45
CA HIS A 99 19.53 17.70 -0.79
C HIS A 99 18.72 16.69 -1.60
N VAL A 100 19.32 16.04 -2.59
CA VAL A 100 18.66 15.01 -3.41
C VAL A 100 18.28 13.80 -2.57
N ARG A 101 19.19 13.32 -1.69
CA ARG A 101 18.97 12.19 -0.79
C ARG A 101 17.85 12.46 0.21
N LEU A 102 17.86 13.62 0.87
CA LEU A 102 16.81 13.99 1.82
C LEU A 102 15.45 14.23 1.15
N ARG A 103 15.44 14.63 -0.13
CA ARG A 103 14.20 14.79 -0.90
C ARG A 103 13.62 13.47 -1.38
N HIS A 104 14.45 12.56 -1.89
CA HIS A 104 14.00 11.42 -2.69
C HIS A 104 14.46 10.05 -2.16
N GLY A 105 15.20 10.02 -1.06
CA GLY A 105 15.69 8.80 -0.39
C GLY A 105 17.03 8.26 -0.93
N TYR A 106 17.47 8.76 -2.08
CA TYR A 106 18.69 8.33 -2.77
C TYR A 106 19.46 9.55 -3.29
N PRO A 107 20.80 9.52 -3.38
CA PRO A 107 21.60 10.59 -3.96
C PRO A 107 21.51 10.60 -5.49
N LEU A 108 22.21 11.55 -6.13
CA LEU A 108 22.55 11.52 -7.55
C LEU A 108 23.98 11.04 -7.70
N MET A 109 24.20 9.85 -8.28
CA MET A 109 25.55 9.28 -8.39
C MET A 109 26.07 9.39 -9.83
N PHE A 110 27.28 9.92 -10.02
CA PHE A 110 27.95 9.97 -11.32
C PHE A 110 29.24 9.17 -11.30
N PHE A 111 29.36 8.22 -12.21
CA PHE A 111 30.52 7.34 -12.32
C PHE A 111 30.64 6.77 -13.74
N ASP A 112 31.76 6.10 -14.03
CA ASP A 112 32.00 5.47 -15.34
C ASP A 112 30.87 4.47 -15.64
N ARG A 113 30.24 4.58 -16.82
CA ARG A 113 29.22 3.61 -17.25
C ARG A 113 29.75 2.17 -17.17
N GLN A 114 31.04 1.99 -17.40
CA GLN A 114 31.73 0.72 -17.25
C GLN A 114 31.51 0.08 -15.87
N TYR A 115 31.59 0.85 -14.79
CA TYR A 115 31.40 0.30 -13.44
C TYR A 115 29.97 -0.18 -13.22
N LEU A 116 28.96 0.51 -13.77
CA LEU A 116 27.57 0.04 -13.70
C LEU A 116 27.42 -1.33 -14.37
N LEU A 117 27.97 -1.48 -15.58
CA LEU A 117 27.87 -2.72 -16.35
C LEU A 117 28.62 -3.86 -15.65
N LYS A 118 29.80 -3.58 -15.08
CA LYS A 118 30.55 -4.56 -14.26
C LYS A 118 29.72 -5.03 -13.07
N VAL A 119 29.18 -4.11 -12.27
CA VAL A 119 28.35 -4.46 -11.10
C VAL A 119 27.12 -5.25 -11.51
N LEU A 120 26.43 -4.84 -12.58
CA LEU A 120 25.27 -5.57 -13.10
C LEU A 120 25.62 -6.99 -13.55
N HIS A 121 26.74 -7.16 -14.26
CA HIS A 121 27.18 -8.46 -14.76
C HIS A 121 27.73 -9.38 -13.65
N GLU A 122 28.57 -8.86 -12.75
CA GLU A 122 29.17 -9.61 -11.64
C GLU A 122 28.11 -10.21 -10.72
N ARG A 123 26.97 -9.52 -10.59
CA ARG A 123 25.85 -9.90 -9.74
C ARG A 123 24.92 -10.94 -10.33
N LEU A 124 25.03 -11.23 -11.63
CA LEU A 124 24.35 -12.36 -12.23
C LEU A 124 24.88 -13.68 -11.65
N ARG A 125 23.95 -14.55 -11.25
CA ARG A 125 24.22 -15.92 -10.80
C ARG A 125 24.66 -16.78 -11.99
N TYR A 126 24.01 -16.63 -13.14
CA TYR A 126 24.23 -17.47 -14.31
C TYR A 126 24.98 -16.71 -15.42
N LYS A 127 26.27 -16.44 -15.22
CA LYS A 127 27.11 -15.70 -16.18
C LYS A 127 27.21 -16.35 -17.56
N GLN A 128 27.09 -17.67 -17.64
CA GLN A 128 27.03 -18.42 -18.90
C GLN A 128 25.82 -18.07 -19.78
N ARG A 129 24.81 -17.38 -19.24
CA ARG A 129 23.65 -16.88 -20.00
C ARG A 129 23.94 -15.54 -20.69
N VAL A 130 25.18 -15.04 -20.63
CA VAL A 130 25.62 -13.84 -21.34
C VAL A 130 26.62 -14.25 -22.41
N LEU A 131 26.16 -14.30 -23.66
CA LEU A 131 26.98 -14.68 -24.81
C LEU A 131 27.52 -13.41 -25.48
N LEU A 132 28.85 -13.26 -25.43
CA LEU A 132 29.59 -12.16 -26.07
C LEU A 132 29.93 -12.52 -27.51
N ASN A 133 30.21 -11.52 -28.35
CA ASN A 133 30.45 -11.67 -29.80
C ASN A 133 29.25 -12.26 -30.59
N HIS A 134 28.05 -12.29 -30.02
CA HIS A 134 26.84 -12.81 -30.65
C HIS A 134 25.98 -11.65 -31.18
N LYS A 135 26.44 -11.02 -32.25
CA LYS A 135 25.72 -9.91 -32.88
C LYS A 135 24.53 -10.44 -33.67
N VAL A 136 23.31 -10.16 -33.20
CA VAL A 136 22.08 -10.51 -33.93
C VAL A 136 22.00 -9.73 -35.25
N VAL A 137 21.67 -10.44 -36.32
CA VAL A 137 21.51 -9.90 -37.68
C VAL A 137 20.10 -10.10 -38.23
N ASP A 138 19.41 -11.17 -37.83
CA ASP A 138 18.05 -11.48 -38.28
C ASP A 138 17.13 -11.97 -37.16
N VAL A 139 15.82 -11.79 -37.35
CA VAL A 139 14.76 -12.18 -36.42
C VAL A 139 13.60 -12.81 -37.21
N HIS A 140 13.20 -14.02 -36.81
CA HIS A 140 12.08 -14.75 -37.39
C HIS A 140 11.05 -15.12 -36.32
N LEU A 141 9.78 -15.02 -36.67
CA LEU A 141 8.70 -15.55 -35.84
C LEU A 141 8.56 -17.05 -36.13
N VAL A 142 8.36 -17.83 -35.08
CA VAL A 142 8.03 -19.27 -35.14
C VAL A 142 6.73 -19.51 -34.37
N ASP A 143 6.04 -20.62 -34.59
CA ASP A 143 4.66 -20.85 -34.12
C ASP A 143 4.41 -20.42 -32.66
N ASP A 144 5.26 -20.87 -31.74
CA ASP A 144 5.17 -20.58 -30.29
C ASP A 144 6.37 -19.80 -29.73
N GLY A 145 7.03 -18.99 -30.55
CA GLY A 145 8.24 -18.30 -30.13
C GLY A 145 8.83 -17.34 -31.14
N VAL A 146 10.11 -17.05 -30.93
CA VAL A 146 10.92 -16.21 -31.79
C VAL A 146 12.32 -16.78 -31.88
N GLU A 147 12.85 -16.82 -33.09
CA GLU A 147 14.21 -17.24 -33.40
C GLU A 147 15.02 -16.01 -33.81
N VAL A 148 16.27 -15.93 -33.35
CA VAL A 148 17.23 -14.93 -33.81
C VAL A 148 18.47 -15.60 -34.39
N SER A 149 18.97 -15.04 -35.49
CA SER A 149 20.22 -15.46 -36.13
C SER A 149 21.32 -14.45 -35.84
N THR A 150 22.50 -14.93 -35.46
CA THR A 150 23.68 -14.11 -35.18
C THR A 150 24.66 -14.11 -36.35
N ALA A 151 25.59 -13.14 -36.37
CA ALA A 151 26.54 -12.94 -37.46
C ALA A 151 27.52 -14.12 -37.66
N ASP A 152 27.68 -14.98 -36.66
CA ASP A 152 28.43 -16.24 -36.69
C ASP A 152 27.54 -17.43 -37.09
N ASN A 153 26.35 -17.18 -37.67
CA ASN A 153 25.39 -18.15 -38.15
C ASN A 153 24.80 -19.08 -37.07
N GLN A 154 24.94 -18.75 -35.78
CA GLN A 154 24.22 -19.45 -34.72
C GLN A 154 22.76 -18.99 -34.64
N ARG A 155 21.88 -19.88 -34.17
CA ARG A 155 20.45 -19.63 -34.01
C ARG A 155 20.03 -19.86 -32.57
N PHE A 156 19.19 -18.97 -32.06
CA PHE A 156 18.67 -19.04 -30.70
C PHE A 156 17.16 -18.85 -30.70
N GLU A 157 16.45 -19.77 -30.06
CA GLU A 157 15.01 -19.68 -29.83
C GLU A 157 14.68 -19.22 -28.39
N GLY A 158 13.57 -18.51 -28.27
CA GLY A 158 12.90 -18.24 -27.00
C GLY A 158 11.42 -17.92 -27.17
N SER A 159 10.71 -17.79 -26.06
CA SER A 159 9.27 -17.52 -26.01
C SER A 159 8.96 -16.06 -26.34
N ILE A 160 9.85 -15.14 -25.93
CA ILE A 160 9.80 -13.71 -26.27
C ILE A 160 11.20 -13.17 -26.58
N LEU A 161 11.26 -12.10 -27.38
CA LEU A 161 12.47 -11.37 -27.73
C LEU A 161 12.41 -9.95 -27.18
N VAL A 162 13.45 -9.56 -26.45
CA VAL A 162 13.62 -8.23 -25.90
C VAL A 162 14.78 -7.51 -26.59
N GLY A 163 14.47 -6.49 -27.39
CA GLY A 163 15.44 -5.58 -27.99
C GLY A 163 15.94 -4.56 -26.97
N ALA A 164 17.15 -4.78 -26.44
CA ALA A 164 17.86 -3.91 -25.51
C ALA A 164 19.18 -3.35 -26.12
N ASP A 165 19.21 -3.28 -27.45
CA ASP A 165 20.34 -3.03 -28.35
C ASP A 165 20.53 -1.53 -28.73
N GLY A 166 19.79 -0.64 -28.09
CA GLY A 166 20.04 0.80 -28.06
C GLY A 166 19.58 1.58 -29.31
N VAL A 167 20.19 2.75 -29.53
CA VAL A 167 19.70 3.72 -30.54
C VAL A 167 19.65 3.13 -31.95
N HIS A 168 20.61 2.28 -32.31
CA HIS A 168 20.71 1.63 -33.64
C HIS A 168 20.08 0.22 -33.68
N SER A 169 19.07 -0.01 -32.82
CA SER A 169 18.42 -1.30 -32.63
C SER A 169 18.12 -2.06 -33.93
N ILE A 170 18.70 -3.25 -34.07
CA ILE A 170 18.39 -4.23 -35.13
C ILE A 170 17.05 -4.89 -34.85
N VAL A 171 16.76 -5.17 -33.57
CA VAL A 171 15.49 -5.80 -33.16
C VAL A 171 14.32 -4.88 -33.49
N ARG A 172 14.44 -3.57 -33.24
CA ARG A 172 13.43 -2.59 -33.65
C ARG A 172 13.19 -2.62 -35.15
N ARG A 173 14.25 -2.66 -35.96
CA ARG A 173 14.11 -2.67 -37.43
C ARG A 173 13.33 -3.90 -37.90
N HIS A 174 13.67 -5.08 -37.38
CA HIS A 174 12.94 -6.31 -37.72
C HIS A 174 11.52 -6.33 -37.16
N MET A 175 11.31 -5.85 -35.93
CA MET A 175 9.97 -5.70 -35.34
C MET A 175 9.07 -4.83 -36.21
N PHE A 176 9.55 -3.67 -36.69
CA PHE A 176 8.79 -2.81 -37.58
C PHE A 176 8.60 -3.42 -38.98
N ARG A 177 9.61 -4.13 -39.52
CA ARG A 177 9.50 -4.84 -40.81
C ARG A 177 8.40 -5.93 -40.74
N LEU A 178 8.47 -6.80 -39.75
CA LEU A 178 7.49 -7.87 -39.53
C LEU A 178 6.10 -7.30 -39.21
N GLY A 179 6.05 -6.23 -38.41
CA GLY A 179 4.82 -5.49 -38.13
C GLY A 179 4.18 -4.93 -39.38
N HIS A 180 4.96 -4.27 -40.25
CA HIS A 180 4.48 -3.70 -41.50
C HIS A 180 3.94 -4.76 -42.46
N GLN A 181 4.57 -5.95 -42.50
CA GLN A 181 4.12 -7.06 -43.33
C GLN A 181 2.74 -7.61 -42.93
N ARG A 182 2.36 -7.55 -41.63
CA ARG A 182 1.06 -8.06 -41.15
C ARG A 182 0.02 -6.97 -40.90
N ASP A 183 0.43 -5.79 -40.45
CA ASP A 183 -0.42 -4.65 -40.12
C ASP A 183 0.26 -3.34 -40.58
N PRO A 184 0.14 -3.00 -41.88
CA PRO A 184 0.74 -1.81 -42.46
C PRO A 184 0.24 -0.50 -41.83
N GLU A 185 -1.00 -0.47 -41.33
CA GLU A 185 -1.60 0.72 -40.72
C GLU A 185 -1.01 1.00 -39.34
N ALA A 186 -0.85 -0.04 -38.50
CA ALA A 186 -0.25 0.12 -37.18
C ALA A 186 1.28 0.27 -37.23
N PHE A 187 1.93 -0.24 -38.28
CA PHE A 187 3.37 -0.14 -38.52
C PHE A 187 3.69 0.46 -39.91
N PRO A 188 3.49 1.78 -40.12
CA PRO A 188 3.85 2.42 -41.39
C PRO A 188 5.35 2.30 -41.68
N ALA A 189 5.72 2.11 -42.95
CA ALA A 189 7.11 1.90 -43.38
C ALA A 189 8.08 3.01 -42.88
N ASP A 190 7.64 4.27 -42.92
CA ASP A 190 8.45 5.44 -42.52
C ASP A 190 8.56 5.65 -40.99
N SER A 191 7.87 4.86 -40.19
CA SER A 191 7.78 5.07 -38.73
C SER A 191 9.13 4.93 -38.02
N SER A 192 10.01 4.08 -38.56
CA SER A 192 11.36 3.87 -38.03
C SER A 192 12.31 5.04 -38.31
N ASN A 193 11.99 5.89 -39.30
CA ASN A 193 12.85 6.97 -39.80
C ASN A 193 12.51 8.37 -39.22
N LYS A 194 11.62 8.44 -38.23
CA LYS A 194 11.17 9.69 -37.57
C LYS A 194 12.09 10.17 -36.43
N GLN A 195 13.29 9.59 -36.29
CA GLN A 195 14.20 9.98 -35.22
C GLN A 195 14.71 11.40 -35.47
N GLU A 196 14.54 12.29 -34.50
CA GLU A 196 14.94 13.70 -34.62
C GLU A 196 16.30 13.92 -33.98
N CYS A 197 17.12 14.79 -34.56
CA CYS A 197 18.39 15.23 -33.99
C CYS A 197 18.53 16.75 -34.08
N HIS A 198 18.60 17.41 -32.93
CA HIS A 198 18.77 18.86 -32.83
C HIS A 198 20.19 19.27 -32.39
N TYR A 199 20.96 18.35 -31.84
CA TYR A 199 22.23 18.63 -31.18
C TYR A 199 23.30 17.60 -31.55
N LEU A 200 24.55 18.07 -31.65
CA LEU A 200 25.72 17.22 -31.47
C LEU A 200 26.17 17.29 -30.01
N CYS A 201 26.72 16.20 -29.49
CA CYS A 201 27.32 16.16 -28.17
C CYS A 201 28.73 15.60 -28.23
N SER A 202 29.70 16.38 -27.77
CA SER A 202 31.01 15.85 -27.39
C SER A 202 30.94 15.41 -25.94
N TYR A 203 31.17 14.13 -25.68
CA TYR A 203 31.25 13.60 -24.33
C TYR A 203 32.57 12.85 -24.11
N GLY A 204 32.98 12.75 -22.85
CA GLY A 204 34.16 11.99 -22.52
C GLY A 204 34.53 12.03 -21.05
N ILE A 205 35.69 11.45 -20.78
CA ILE A 205 36.27 11.31 -19.45
C ILE A 205 37.65 11.95 -19.49
N ALA A 206 37.92 12.89 -18.59
CA ALA A 206 39.24 13.46 -18.34
C ALA A 206 39.68 13.07 -16.92
N ARG A 207 40.97 13.21 -16.62
CA ARG A 207 41.50 12.97 -15.27
C ARG A 207 42.54 14.02 -14.93
N ASN A 208 42.57 14.42 -13.66
CA ASN A 208 43.52 15.41 -13.14
C ASN A 208 43.50 16.75 -13.90
N VAL A 209 42.30 17.27 -14.23
CA VAL A 209 42.14 18.55 -14.92
C VAL A 209 42.62 19.70 -14.01
N PRO A 210 43.65 20.48 -14.39
CA PRO A 210 44.14 21.57 -13.58
C PRO A 210 43.07 22.65 -13.35
N GLY A 211 42.89 23.06 -12.09
CA GLY A 211 41.92 24.09 -11.70
C GLY A 211 40.47 23.60 -11.57
N TRP A 212 40.17 22.34 -11.88
CA TRP A 212 38.89 21.72 -11.57
C TRP A 212 38.84 21.35 -10.08
N VAL A 213 37.75 21.69 -9.41
CA VAL A 213 37.54 21.35 -8.00
C VAL A 213 36.84 19.99 -7.94
N GLN A 214 37.45 19.02 -7.28
CA GLN A 214 36.85 17.70 -7.10
C GLN A 214 35.55 17.83 -6.30
N GLY A 215 34.47 17.25 -6.82
CA GLY A 215 33.12 17.34 -6.27
C GLY A 215 32.25 18.43 -6.90
N ASP A 216 32.83 19.33 -7.70
CA ASP A 216 32.02 20.26 -8.47
C ASP A 216 31.21 19.52 -9.55
N GLN A 217 30.00 20.00 -9.75
CA GLN A 217 29.17 19.74 -10.91
C GLN A 217 28.70 21.08 -11.45
N CYS A 218 28.80 21.30 -12.76
CA CYS A 218 28.28 22.52 -13.35
C CYS A 218 27.53 22.32 -14.65
N THR A 219 26.48 23.12 -14.80
CA THR A 219 25.80 23.34 -16.08
C THR A 219 26.18 24.74 -16.56
N VAL A 220 26.83 24.82 -17.72
CA VAL A 220 27.26 26.08 -18.32
C VAL A 220 26.28 26.46 -19.40
N LEU A 221 25.68 27.63 -19.22
CA LEU A 221 24.73 28.21 -20.18
C LEU A 221 25.51 28.76 -21.38
N GLY A 222 24.95 28.62 -22.59
CA GLY A 222 25.58 29.11 -23.81
C GLY A 222 24.58 29.48 -24.89
N ASN A 223 25.03 30.19 -25.92
CA ASN A 223 24.20 30.57 -27.05
C ASN A 223 24.34 29.53 -28.17
N GLY A 224 23.32 28.71 -28.38
CA GLY A 224 23.37 27.57 -29.30
C GLY A 224 24.30 26.45 -28.84
N CYS A 225 24.77 26.48 -27.59
CA CYS A 225 25.57 25.43 -26.98
C CYS A 225 25.35 25.40 -25.47
N SER A 226 25.66 24.29 -24.83
CA SER A 226 25.64 24.14 -23.37
C SER A 226 26.65 23.09 -22.94
N GLN A 227 27.07 23.12 -21.67
CA GLN A 227 27.97 22.12 -21.12
C GLN A 227 27.40 21.57 -19.81
N LEU A 228 27.52 20.26 -19.61
CA LEU A 228 27.38 19.61 -18.31
C LEU A 228 28.74 19.00 -17.99
N VAL A 229 29.36 19.44 -16.89
CA VAL A 229 30.66 18.95 -16.44
C VAL A 229 30.54 18.48 -15.00
N VAL A 230 30.94 17.25 -14.72
CA VAL A 230 30.66 16.57 -13.45
C VAL A 230 31.92 15.89 -12.95
N SER A 231 32.19 16.00 -11.65
CA SER A 231 33.23 15.21 -11.01
C SER A 231 32.83 13.74 -10.88
N GLY A 232 33.80 12.86 -11.09
CA GLY A 232 33.67 11.42 -10.87
C GLY A 232 34.71 10.89 -9.89
N PRO A 233 34.62 9.62 -9.47
CA PRO A 233 35.63 8.95 -8.66
C PRO A 233 37.03 9.04 -9.28
N GLU A 234 38.08 8.87 -8.46
CA GLU A 234 39.48 8.85 -8.91
C GLU A 234 39.95 10.12 -9.66
N ASN A 235 39.51 11.31 -9.21
CA ASN A 235 39.81 12.61 -9.84
C ASN A 235 39.47 12.66 -11.34
N LYS A 236 38.44 11.91 -11.75
CA LYS A 236 37.90 11.97 -13.10
C LYS A 236 36.96 13.16 -13.23
N THR A 237 36.94 13.75 -14.42
CA THR A 237 36.01 14.80 -14.81
C THR A 237 35.27 14.35 -16.06
N TYR A 238 33.96 14.25 -15.96
CA TYR A 238 33.09 13.92 -17.08
C TYR A 238 32.57 15.18 -17.71
N TRP A 239 32.50 15.21 -19.05
CA TRP A 239 31.87 16.33 -19.74
C TRP A 239 30.86 15.84 -20.78
N PHE A 240 29.88 16.70 -21.02
CA PHE A 240 28.94 16.65 -22.11
C PHE A 240 28.82 18.08 -22.66
N PHE A 241 29.37 18.32 -23.83
CA PHE A 241 29.30 19.59 -24.54
C PHE A 241 28.30 19.44 -25.68
N PHE A 242 27.17 20.11 -25.56
CA PHE A 242 26.13 20.12 -26.58
C PHE A 242 26.30 21.34 -27.50
N SER A 243 26.23 21.13 -28.81
CA SER A 243 26.14 22.20 -29.81
C SER A 243 24.89 22.00 -30.65
N LYS A 244 24.07 23.04 -30.76
CA LYS A 244 22.88 23.04 -31.59
C LYS A 244 23.27 22.94 -33.07
N LEU A 245 22.56 22.11 -33.81
CA LEU A 245 22.65 22.06 -35.26
C LEU A 245 21.94 23.28 -35.87
N PRO A 246 22.41 23.82 -37.01
CA PRO A 246 21.73 24.91 -37.70
C PRO A 246 20.27 24.57 -38.04
N THR A 247 20.05 23.33 -38.50
CA THR A 247 18.74 22.77 -38.84
C THR A 247 18.62 21.40 -38.19
N ALA A 248 17.43 21.06 -37.69
CA ALA A 248 17.14 19.72 -37.21
C ALA A 248 17.32 18.69 -38.34
N ARG A 249 17.86 17.52 -38.00
CA ARG A 249 18.06 16.41 -38.93
C ARG A 249 17.17 15.24 -38.52
N TYR A 250 16.74 14.46 -39.50
CA TYR A 250 15.79 13.37 -39.31
C TYR A 250 16.32 12.11 -39.97
N GLY A 251 16.15 10.97 -39.30
CA GLY A 251 16.42 9.67 -39.89
C GLY A 251 17.82 9.56 -40.52
N SER A 252 17.88 9.21 -41.81
CA SER A 252 19.11 9.09 -42.59
C SER A 252 19.89 10.39 -42.80
N GLU A 253 19.28 11.57 -42.62
CA GLU A 253 19.99 12.86 -42.70
C GLU A 253 20.87 13.15 -41.48
N ILE A 254 20.76 12.34 -40.43
CA ILE A 254 21.53 12.52 -39.21
C ILE A 254 23.02 12.20 -39.50
N PRO A 255 23.95 13.14 -39.24
CA PRO A 255 25.33 12.98 -39.65
C PRO A 255 26.05 11.91 -38.83
N THR A 256 26.86 11.09 -39.50
CA THR A 256 27.85 10.25 -38.81
C THR A 256 29.05 11.09 -38.39
N CYS A 257 29.36 11.12 -37.10
CA CYS A 257 30.48 11.89 -36.58
C CYS A 257 31.80 11.14 -36.72
N THR A 258 32.75 11.72 -37.46
CA THR A 258 34.11 11.17 -37.60
C THR A 258 35.07 11.76 -36.55
N LYS A 259 36.23 11.11 -36.35
CA LYS A 259 37.29 11.64 -35.46
C LYS A 259 37.85 13.00 -35.93
N ALA A 260 37.85 13.27 -37.24
CA ALA A 260 38.21 14.57 -37.78
C ALA A 260 37.20 15.65 -37.38
N MET A 261 35.89 15.35 -37.42
CA MET A 261 34.84 16.26 -36.96
C MET A 261 34.95 16.53 -35.45
N GLU A 262 35.27 15.50 -34.65
CA GLU A 262 35.53 15.66 -33.23
C GLU A 262 36.72 16.60 -32.95
N ALA A 263 37.83 16.43 -33.66
CA ALA A 263 38.99 17.33 -33.53
C ALA A 263 38.65 18.78 -33.93
N ALA A 264 37.90 18.97 -35.02
CA ALA A 264 37.43 20.28 -35.44
C ALA A 264 36.49 20.92 -34.42
N PHE A 265 35.59 20.13 -33.83
CA PHE A 265 34.70 20.54 -32.75
C PHE A 265 35.49 21.01 -31.53
N ALA A 266 36.45 20.20 -31.07
CA ALA A 266 37.30 20.52 -29.93
C ALA A 266 38.09 21.82 -30.16
N LYS A 267 38.67 21.99 -31.35
CA LYS A 267 39.39 23.21 -31.73
C LYS A 267 38.47 24.44 -31.74
N LYS A 268 37.27 24.33 -32.32
CA LYS A 268 36.30 25.43 -32.40
C LYS A 268 35.88 25.93 -31.03
N TYR A 269 35.65 25.02 -30.08
CA TYR A 269 35.13 25.35 -28.75
C TYR A 269 36.19 25.38 -27.64
N ALA A 270 37.48 25.28 -27.98
CA ALA A 270 38.57 25.18 -27.01
C ALA A 270 38.56 26.29 -25.94
N ASN A 271 38.25 27.53 -26.36
CA ASN A 271 38.27 28.71 -25.49
C ASN A 271 36.96 28.93 -24.71
N VAL A 272 35.95 28.07 -24.86
CA VAL A 272 34.71 28.20 -24.11
C VAL A 272 34.98 27.85 -22.65
N THR A 273 34.68 28.79 -21.75
CA THR A 273 34.88 28.61 -20.31
C THR A 273 33.86 27.65 -19.71
N ILE A 274 34.32 26.82 -18.76
CA ILE A 274 33.49 26.00 -17.88
C ILE A 274 33.36 26.69 -16.52
N THR A 275 34.50 27.10 -15.97
CA THR A 275 34.60 27.96 -14.79
C THR A 275 35.45 29.19 -15.13
N GLU A 276 35.60 30.12 -14.20
CA GLU A 276 36.50 31.29 -14.39
C GLU A 276 37.97 30.89 -14.61
N LYS A 277 38.35 29.64 -14.29
CA LYS A 277 39.73 29.14 -14.37
C LYS A 277 39.91 27.98 -15.36
N VAL A 278 38.83 27.34 -15.78
CA VAL A 278 38.85 26.10 -16.58
C VAL A 278 38.04 26.29 -17.85
N THR A 279 38.62 25.89 -18.97
CA THR A 279 38.01 25.90 -20.31
C THR A 279 37.76 24.48 -20.83
N PHE A 280 36.88 24.35 -21.81
CA PHE A 280 36.64 23.08 -22.50
C PHE A 280 37.92 22.50 -23.11
N GLY A 281 38.77 23.34 -23.72
CA GLY A 281 40.04 22.91 -24.28
C GLY A 281 40.98 22.29 -23.25
N GLN A 282 41.02 22.83 -22.03
CA GLN A 282 41.83 22.27 -20.93
C GLN A 282 41.30 20.89 -20.48
N VAL A 283 39.98 20.74 -20.35
CA VAL A 283 39.37 19.43 -20.03
C VAL A 283 39.66 18.42 -21.14
N PHE A 284 39.43 18.81 -22.40
CA PHE A 284 39.65 17.95 -23.56
C PHE A 284 41.13 17.55 -23.73
N ALA A 285 42.08 18.41 -23.36
CA ALA A 285 43.51 18.09 -23.38
C ALA A 285 43.89 16.98 -22.39
N HIS A 286 43.16 16.83 -21.28
CA HIS A 286 43.39 15.82 -20.24
C HIS A 286 42.46 14.61 -20.37
N ARG A 287 41.85 14.41 -21.55
CA ARG A 287 40.95 13.29 -21.82
C ARG A 287 41.66 11.94 -21.77
N ILE A 288 40.98 10.97 -21.16
CA ILE A 288 41.23 9.53 -21.30
C ILE A 288 40.47 9.00 -22.52
N SER A 289 39.21 9.41 -22.66
CA SER A 289 38.34 9.00 -23.76
C SER A 289 37.44 10.15 -24.19
N SER A 290 37.08 10.20 -25.47
CA SER A 290 36.15 11.18 -26.01
C SER A 290 35.48 10.69 -27.28
N THR A 291 34.24 11.12 -27.47
CA THR A 291 33.44 10.87 -28.67
C THR A 291 32.57 12.08 -28.98
N LEU A 292 32.42 12.39 -30.26
CA LEU A 292 31.38 13.29 -30.78
C LEU A 292 30.24 12.44 -31.36
N THR A 293 28.99 12.72 -30.99
CA THR A 293 27.83 11.96 -31.48
C THR A 293 26.63 12.87 -31.77
N PRO A 294 25.79 12.56 -32.77
CA PRO A 294 24.46 13.16 -32.89
C PRO A 294 23.54 12.69 -31.76
N ILE A 295 22.75 13.61 -31.21
CA ILE A 295 21.77 13.33 -30.16
C ILE A 295 20.41 13.06 -30.78
N HIS A 296 20.10 11.78 -30.93
CA HIS A 296 18.77 11.32 -31.30
C HIS A 296 17.81 11.55 -30.12
N GLU A 297 16.62 12.07 -30.39
CA GLU A 297 15.59 12.31 -29.39
C GLU A 297 14.22 11.84 -29.91
N TYR A 298 13.63 10.82 -29.30
CA TYR A 298 12.35 10.27 -29.74
C TYR A 298 11.63 9.45 -28.68
N VAL A 299 10.34 9.25 -28.86
CA VAL A 299 9.55 8.18 -28.24
C VAL A 299 8.70 7.56 -29.34
N LEU A 300 8.91 6.28 -29.63
CA LEU A 300 8.18 5.58 -30.69
C LEU A 300 6.74 5.28 -30.26
N GLY A 301 5.79 5.32 -31.20
CA GLY A 301 4.38 5.01 -30.95
C GLY A 301 4.10 3.54 -30.64
N LYS A 302 4.90 2.62 -31.18
CA LYS A 302 4.81 1.17 -30.97
C LYS A 302 6.14 0.64 -30.44
N TRP A 303 6.08 -0.14 -29.35
CA TRP A 303 7.26 -0.70 -28.69
C TRP A 303 7.37 -2.21 -28.84
N PHE A 304 6.31 -2.87 -29.29
CA PHE A 304 6.24 -4.31 -29.45
C PHE A 304 5.44 -4.68 -30.70
N PHE A 305 5.68 -5.88 -31.19
CA PHE A 305 4.88 -6.56 -32.21
C PHE A 305 5.00 -8.07 -31.96
N ASP A 306 3.87 -8.78 -31.95
CA ASP A 306 3.86 -10.23 -31.70
C ASP A 306 4.63 -10.57 -30.40
N ARG A 307 5.60 -11.48 -30.45
CA ARG A 307 6.47 -11.90 -29.34
C ARG A 307 7.75 -11.06 -29.18
N ILE A 308 7.84 -9.91 -29.84
CA ILE A 308 9.01 -9.01 -29.83
C ILE A 308 8.67 -7.70 -29.12
N ILE A 309 9.52 -7.27 -28.18
CA ILE A 309 9.42 -5.97 -27.50
C ILE A 309 10.76 -5.27 -27.41
N CYS A 310 10.79 -3.95 -27.53
CA CYS A 310 12.00 -3.14 -27.39
C CYS A 310 11.98 -2.29 -26.11
N LEU A 311 13.14 -2.14 -25.45
CA LEU A 311 13.30 -1.40 -24.20
C LEU A 311 14.40 -0.33 -24.27
N GLY A 312 14.26 0.69 -23.42
CA GLY A 312 15.26 1.76 -23.27
C GLY A 312 15.45 2.58 -24.55
N ASP A 313 16.71 2.91 -24.86
CA ASP A 313 17.11 3.72 -26.01
C ASP A 313 16.60 3.15 -27.36
N SER A 314 16.24 1.87 -27.43
CA SER A 314 15.62 1.27 -28.62
C SER A 314 14.25 1.88 -28.95
N VAL A 315 13.49 2.40 -27.98
CA VAL A 315 12.12 2.93 -28.17
C VAL A 315 11.90 4.32 -27.60
N HIS A 316 12.68 4.76 -26.62
CA HIS A 316 12.62 6.10 -26.08
C HIS A 316 14.03 6.60 -25.77
N LYS A 317 14.37 7.78 -26.31
CA LYS A 317 15.70 8.36 -26.19
C LYS A 317 15.59 9.82 -25.74
N PRO A 318 15.83 10.14 -24.46
CA PRO A 318 15.89 11.52 -24.00
C PRO A 318 17.24 12.17 -24.31
N ASN A 319 17.26 13.50 -24.40
CA ASN A 319 18.50 14.26 -24.44
C ASN A 319 19.35 13.94 -23.18
N PRO A 320 20.66 13.63 -23.31
CA PRO A 320 21.50 13.26 -22.18
C PRO A 320 21.61 14.31 -21.06
N ILE A 321 21.32 15.58 -21.32
CA ILE A 321 21.39 16.62 -20.28
C ILE A 321 20.44 16.36 -19.11
N GLY A 322 19.33 15.66 -19.34
CA GLY A 322 18.41 15.26 -18.28
C GLY A 322 18.88 14.05 -17.46
N GLY A 323 19.88 13.30 -17.93
CA GLY A 323 20.41 12.12 -17.24
C GLY A 323 19.44 10.93 -17.18
N GLN A 324 18.35 10.92 -17.95
CA GLN A 324 17.26 9.95 -17.78
C GLN A 324 17.30 8.74 -18.72
N GLY A 325 18.27 8.61 -19.63
CA GLY A 325 18.33 7.48 -20.56
C GLY A 325 18.46 6.13 -19.85
N GLY A 326 19.53 5.94 -19.08
CA GLY A 326 19.74 4.70 -18.32
C GLY A 326 18.69 4.47 -17.23
N ASN A 327 18.31 5.51 -16.49
CA ASN A 327 17.26 5.42 -15.46
C ASN A 327 15.90 5.02 -16.08
N GLY A 328 15.54 5.58 -17.24
CA GLY A 328 14.33 5.23 -17.97
C GLY A 328 14.35 3.81 -18.56
N ALA A 329 15.53 3.30 -18.92
CA ALA A 329 15.71 1.91 -19.32
C ALA A 329 15.47 0.93 -18.15
N ILE A 330 16.00 1.24 -16.96
CA ILE A 330 15.77 0.47 -15.73
C ILE A 330 14.28 0.45 -15.37
N GLU A 331 13.60 1.60 -15.46
CA GLU A 331 12.14 1.65 -15.27
C GLU A 331 11.37 0.79 -16.29
N SER A 332 11.84 0.74 -17.54
CA SER A 332 11.17 -0.06 -18.58
C SER A 332 11.33 -1.57 -18.33
N ALA A 333 12.51 -2.00 -17.86
CA ALA A 333 12.74 -3.37 -17.43
C ALA A 333 11.84 -3.76 -16.24
N ALA A 334 11.72 -2.87 -15.24
CA ALA A 334 10.87 -3.11 -14.08
C ALA A 334 9.40 -3.27 -14.46
N GLU A 335 8.86 -2.42 -15.34
CA GLU A 335 7.46 -2.53 -15.77
C GLU A 335 7.20 -3.77 -16.63
N LEU A 336 8.16 -4.22 -17.44
CA LEU A 336 8.03 -5.48 -18.17
C LEU A 336 7.90 -6.66 -17.20
N ILE A 337 8.69 -6.67 -16.14
CA ILE A 337 8.63 -7.69 -15.09
C ILE A 337 7.31 -7.62 -14.33
N ASN A 338 6.84 -6.42 -13.97
CA ASN A 338 5.54 -6.26 -13.31
C ASN A 338 4.40 -6.83 -14.17
N ALA A 339 4.39 -6.53 -15.47
CA ALA A 339 3.39 -7.04 -16.41
C ALA A 339 3.45 -8.58 -16.56
N LEU A 340 4.65 -9.14 -16.73
CA LEU A 340 4.88 -10.59 -16.79
C LEU A 340 4.39 -11.29 -15.51
N MET A 341 4.74 -10.76 -14.35
CA MET A 341 4.38 -11.38 -13.07
C MET A 341 2.88 -11.27 -12.79
N THR A 342 2.25 -10.16 -13.20
CA THR A 342 0.80 -9.99 -13.14
C THR A 342 0.10 -11.08 -13.96
N LYS A 343 0.54 -11.27 -15.22
CA LYS A 343 -0.02 -12.29 -16.10
C LYS A 343 0.25 -13.71 -15.59
N LYS A 344 1.46 -13.98 -15.08
CA LYS A 344 1.80 -15.27 -14.42
C LYS A 344 0.85 -15.60 -13.29
N ALA A 345 0.48 -14.64 -12.44
CA ALA A 345 -0.47 -14.90 -11.36
C ALA A 345 -1.89 -15.23 -11.87
N SER A 346 -2.30 -14.68 -13.00
CA SER A 346 -3.61 -15.01 -13.59
C SER A 346 -3.65 -16.39 -14.27
N LEU A 347 -2.53 -16.86 -14.82
CA LEU A 347 -2.45 -18.11 -15.59
C LEU A 347 -1.79 -19.28 -14.84
N GLY A 348 -1.24 -19.05 -13.64
CA GLY A 348 -0.44 -20.02 -12.88
C GLY A 348 1.00 -20.18 -13.39
N SER A 349 1.21 -20.27 -14.70
CA SER A 349 2.53 -20.41 -15.33
C SER A 349 2.71 -19.48 -16.53
N LEU A 350 3.97 -19.12 -16.82
CA LEU A 350 4.34 -18.39 -18.04
C LEU A 350 4.36 -19.30 -19.28
N GLU A 351 4.51 -20.63 -19.09
CA GLU A 351 4.58 -21.62 -20.19
C GLU A 351 3.27 -21.77 -20.95
N VAL A 352 2.16 -21.42 -20.32
CA VAL A 352 0.80 -21.51 -20.90
C VAL A 352 0.46 -20.27 -21.74
N MET A 353 1.30 -19.24 -21.74
CA MET A 353 0.99 -17.98 -22.45
C MET A 353 1.02 -18.17 -23.97
N ASN A 354 -0.12 -17.90 -24.60
CA ASN A 354 -0.20 -17.77 -26.05
C ASN A 354 0.28 -16.38 -26.50
N THR A 355 0.31 -16.17 -27.82
CA THR A 355 0.76 -14.90 -28.42
C THR A 355 -0.10 -13.70 -27.98
N LEU A 356 -1.41 -13.87 -27.81
CA LEU A 356 -2.30 -12.78 -27.36
C LEU A 356 -2.01 -12.39 -25.91
N ASP A 357 -1.75 -13.36 -25.04
CA ASP A 357 -1.35 -13.11 -23.66
C ASP A 357 -0.05 -12.31 -23.57
N ILE A 358 0.93 -12.63 -24.42
CA ILE A 358 2.21 -11.92 -24.53
C ILE A 358 1.99 -10.48 -25.03
N GLN A 359 1.17 -10.31 -26.08
CA GLN A 359 0.83 -8.98 -26.58
C GLN A 359 0.12 -8.13 -25.50
N ASN A 360 -0.75 -8.73 -24.68
CA ASN A 360 -1.39 -8.06 -23.56
C ASN A 360 -0.38 -7.62 -22.50
N VAL A 361 0.60 -8.47 -22.16
CA VAL A 361 1.71 -8.11 -21.26
C VAL A 361 2.49 -6.91 -21.81
N PHE A 362 2.81 -6.93 -23.10
CA PHE A 362 3.55 -5.85 -23.75
C PHE A 362 2.74 -4.55 -23.85
N SER A 363 1.44 -4.66 -24.10
CA SER A 363 0.50 -3.55 -24.11
C SER A 363 0.41 -2.88 -22.73
N ASP A 364 0.28 -3.67 -21.66
CA ASP A 364 0.26 -3.15 -20.29
C ASP A 364 1.57 -2.40 -19.97
N MET A 365 2.72 -3.00 -20.26
CA MET A 365 4.04 -2.36 -20.07
C MET A 365 4.14 -1.04 -20.84
N GLN A 366 3.81 -1.04 -22.13
CA GLN A 366 3.84 0.18 -22.95
C GLN A 366 2.88 1.24 -22.37
N SER A 367 1.67 0.89 -21.96
CA SER A 367 0.69 1.84 -21.43
C SER A 367 1.20 2.57 -20.17
N LYS A 368 1.87 1.84 -19.26
CA LYS A 368 2.46 2.38 -18.03
C LYS A 368 3.68 3.27 -18.30
N ARG A 369 4.49 2.91 -19.30
CA ARG A 369 5.77 3.60 -19.59
C ARG A 369 5.67 4.75 -20.59
N HIS A 370 4.81 4.65 -21.59
CA HIS A 370 4.88 5.48 -22.79
C HIS A 370 4.64 6.97 -22.48
N GLU A 371 3.62 7.30 -21.69
CA GLU A 371 3.37 8.69 -21.29
C GLU A 371 4.45 9.25 -20.37
N ARG A 372 5.04 8.41 -19.51
CA ARG A 372 6.17 8.81 -18.66
C ARG A 372 7.42 9.06 -19.51
N ALA A 373 7.72 8.21 -20.47
CA ALA A 373 8.83 8.39 -21.41
C ALA A 373 8.69 9.69 -22.21
N LYS A 374 7.49 9.99 -22.76
CA LYS A 374 7.20 11.26 -23.45
C LYS A 374 7.51 12.47 -22.57
N ARG A 375 7.05 12.46 -21.33
CA ARG A 375 7.29 13.56 -20.37
C ARG A 375 8.79 13.74 -20.08
N ILE A 376 9.52 12.64 -19.92
CA ILE A 376 10.97 12.66 -19.66
C ILE A 376 11.74 13.21 -20.87
N VAL A 377 11.42 12.74 -22.09
CA VAL A 377 12.05 13.22 -23.33
C VAL A 377 11.76 14.71 -23.52
N PHE A 378 10.49 15.12 -23.39
CA PHE A 378 10.07 16.51 -23.49
C PHE A 378 10.77 17.41 -22.45
N ALA A 379 10.80 16.99 -21.18
CA ALA A 379 11.46 17.76 -20.11
C ALA A 379 12.96 17.92 -20.37
N SER A 380 13.64 16.86 -20.85
CA SER A 380 15.06 16.91 -21.19
C SER A 380 15.34 17.86 -22.35
N ARG A 381 14.47 17.86 -23.38
CA ARG A 381 14.55 18.80 -24.51
C ARG A 381 14.31 20.24 -24.08
N LEU A 382 13.31 20.48 -23.23
CA LEU A 382 13.02 21.81 -22.69
C LEU A 382 14.19 22.33 -21.83
N GLN A 383 14.77 21.47 -20.99
CA GLN A 383 15.96 21.81 -20.21
C GLN A 383 17.13 22.18 -21.13
N GLN A 384 17.41 21.36 -22.15
CA GLN A 384 18.47 21.64 -23.13
C GLN A 384 18.24 22.98 -23.83
N SER A 385 17.01 23.24 -24.29
CA SER A 385 16.62 24.47 -24.97
C SER A 385 16.81 25.71 -24.09
N LEU A 386 16.48 25.60 -22.80
CA LEU A 386 16.66 26.67 -21.83
C LEU A 386 18.14 26.97 -21.56
N VAL A 387 19.00 25.95 -21.43
CA VAL A 387 20.42 26.16 -21.12
C VAL A 387 21.26 26.55 -22.33
N ALA A 388 20.85 26.12 -23.53
CA ALA A 388 21.49 26.49 -24.79
C ALA A 388 20.97 27.81 -25.38
N TYR A 389 20.16 28.55 -24.61
CA TYR A 389 19.58 29.85 -24.99
C TYR A 389 18.91 29.83 -26.35
N GLU A 390 18.20 28.75 -26.69
CA GLU A 390 17.51 28.66 -27.98
C GLU A 390 16.47 29.76 -28.17
N LYS A 391 15.85 30.20 -27.06
CA LYS A 391 15.00 31.38 -27.00
C LYS A 391 15.67 32.41 -26.08
N PRO A 392 16.61 33.23 -26.57
CA PRO A 392 17.49 34.04 -25.72
C PRO A 392 16.75 34.95 -24.74
N GLY A 393 15.63 35.55 -25.14
CA GLY A 393 14.82 36.41 -24.26
C GLY A 393 14.25 35.65 -23.07
N LEU A 394 13.59 34.51 -23.33
CA LEU A 394 13.03 33.64 -22.31
C LEU A 394 14.12 33.04 -21.41
N SER A 395 15.19 32.49 -21.99
CA SER A 395 16.27 31.87 -21.21
C SER A 395 17.00 32.88 -20.33
N LYS A 396 17.26 34.11 -20.82
CA LYS A 396 17.86 35.17 -19.99
C LYS A 396 16.94 35.55 -18.84
N PHE A 397 15.64 35.70 -19.10
CA PHE A 397 14.67 35.98 -18.04
C PHE A 397 14.66 34.88 -16.98
N VAL A 398 14.59 33.61 -17.40
CA VAL A 398 14.59 32.46 -16.49
C VAL A 398 15.87 32.42 -15.65
N TRP A 399 17.04 32.44 -16.28
CA TRP A 399 18.30 32.22 -15.56
C TRP A 399 18.85 33.46 -14.84
N ARG A 400 18.62 34.68 -15.33
CA ARG A 400 19.16 35.90 -14.71
C ARG A 400 18.21 36.55 -13.71
N ILE A 401 16.91 36.30 -13.83
CA ILE A 401 15.90 36.95 -12.99
C ILE A 401 15.17 35.90 -12.16
N PHE A 402 14.47 34.97 -12.80
CA PHE A 402 13.57 34.06 -12.10
C PHE A 402 14.28 33.07 -11.15
N VAL A 403 15.31 32.36 -11.62
CA VAL A 403 16.03 31.36 -10.81
C VAL A 403 16.73 32.00 -9.60
N PRO A 404 17.50 33.09 -9.73
CA PRO A 404 18.09 33.76 -8.57
C PRO A 404 17.06 34.26 -7.56
N LEU A 405 15.91 34.76 -8.02
CA LEU A 405 14.82 35.22 -7.13
C LEU A 405 14.15 34.08 -6.36
N LYS A 406 14.04 32.88 -6.96
CA LYS A 406 13.49 31.68 -6.29
C LYS A 406 14.49 30.95 -5.41
N GLY A 407 15.78 31.25 -5.52
CA GLY A 407 16.84 30.55 -4.80
C GLY A 407 16.99 29.09 -5.22
N ASP A 408 17.53 28.27 -4.32
CA ASP A 408 17.88 26.88 -4.59
C ASP A 408 16.65 25.96 -4.79
N GLU A 409 15.49 26.29 -4.20
CA GLU A 409 14.27 25.49 -4.28
C GLU A 409 13.75 25.38 -5.72
N ALA A 410 13.91 26.40 -6.56
CA ALA A 410 13.51 26.31 -7.97
C ALA A 410 14.29 25.21 -8.70
N SER A 411 15.61 25.17 -8.51
CA SER A 411 16.47 24.19 -9.17
C SER A 411 16.28 22.79 -8.61
N LEU A 412 16.17 22.66 -7.29
CA LEU A 412 15.90 21.37 -6.63
C LEU A 412 14.50 20.83 -6.96
N GLY A 413 13.50 21.72 -7.04
CA GLY A 413 12.13 21.37 -7.43
C GLY A 413 12.05 20.93 -8.88
N LEU A 414 12.68 21.67 -9.81
CA LEU A 414 12.74 21.30 -11.23
C LEU A 414 13.41 19.94 -11.43
N PHE A 415 14.51 19.68 -10.70
CA PHE A 415 15.18 18.37 -10.69
C PHE A 415 14.25 17.24 -10.20
N GLY A 416 13.45 17.50 -9.16
CA GLY A 416 12.56 16.50 -8.55
C GLY A 416 11.28 16.16 -9.35
N LEU A 417 10.88 16.98 -10.33
CA LEU A 417 9.60 16.81 -11.06
C LEU A 417 9.47 15.45 -11.77
N THR A 418 10.57 14.92 -12.30
CA THR A 418 10.57 13.63 -13.03
C THR A 418 10.70 12.43 -12.09
N LEU A 419 11.12 12.64 -10.84
CA LEU A 419 11.44 11.57 -9.88
C LEU A 419 10.22 11.04 -9.14
N ALA A 420 9.26 11.90 -8.78
CA ALA A 420 8.13 11.49 -7.95
C ALA A 420 7.27 10.37 -8.58
N GLY A 421 7.21 10.29 -9.92
CA GLY A 421 6.47 9.24 -10.64
C GLY A 421 7.30 8.00 -11.00
N ALA A 422 8.41 7.74 -10.31
CA ALA A 422 9.28 6.59 -10.58
C ALA A 422 8.55 5.25 -10.36
N SER A 423 8.85 4.30 -11.25
CA SER A 423 8.40 2.91 -11.14
C SER A 423 9.12 2.15 -10.00
N ARG A 424 8.54 1.02 -9.59
CA ARG A 424 9.18 0.02 -8.73
C ARG A 424 8.80 -1.39 -9.16
N LEU A 425 9.53 -2.40 -8.69
CA LEU A 425 9.09 -3.80 -8.81
C LEU A 425 8.00 -4.06 -7.76
N GLU A 426 6.79 -4.38 -8.19
CA GLU A 426 5.62 -4.47 -7.30
C GLU A 426 5.69 -5.65 -6.34
N ARG A 427 6.30 -6.76 -6.78
CA ARG A 427 6.41 -8.02 -6.03
C ARG A 427 7.72 -8.21 -5.26
N LEU A 428 8.57 -7.19 -5.21
CA LEU A 428 9.76 -7.20 -4.36
C LEU A 428 9.65 -6.13 -3.29
N GLU A 429 10.10 -6.46 -2.08
CA GLU A 429 10.16 -5.50 -1.00
C GLU A 429 11.09 -4.33 -1.36
N LEU A 430 10.70 -3.13 -0.94
CA LEU A 430 11.52 -1.93 -1.08
C LEU A 430 12.10 -1.56 0.29
N LYS A 431 13.43 -1.40 0.36
CA LYS A 431 14.08 -0.93 1.58
C LYS A 431 13.61 0.48 1.92
N ALA A 432 13.21 0.70 3.16
CA ALA A 432 12.79 2.02 3.62
C ALA A 432 13.98 2.99 3.66
N ARG A 433 13.87 4.11 2.94
CA ARG A 433 14.86 5.19 2.91
C ARG A 433 14.16 6.52 3.26
N PRO A 434 14.55 7.23 4.33
CA PRO A 434 13.90 8.48 4.71
C PRO A 434 13.92 9.51 3.57
N ARG A 435 12.80 10.18 3.33
CA ARG A 435 12.64 11.18 2.25
C ARG A 435 11.52 12.17 2.57
N ALA A 436 11.69 13.41 2.12
CA ALA A 436 10.72 14.49 2.31
C ALA A 436 9.61 14.51 1.24
N ILE A 437 9.89 14.01 0.03
CA ILE A 437 8.94 13.95 -1.08
C ILE A 437 8.59 12.48 -1.32
N PRO A 438 7.34 12.05 -1.06
CA PRO A 438 6.91 10.68 -1.33
C PRO A 438 6.82 10.42 -2.84
N TYR A 439 7.02 9.17 -3.23
CA TYR A 439 6.73 8.74 -4.60
C TYR A 439 5.21 8.59 -4.80
N ARG A 440 4.74 8.64 -6.04
CA ARG A 440 3.31 8.61 -6.36
C ARG A 440 2.63 7.31 -5.92
N ASP A 441 3.36 6.19 -5.95
CA ASP A 441 2.90 4.88 -5.47
C ASP A 441 2.87 4.77 -3.93
N GLU A 442 3.38 5.78 -3.21
CA GLU A 442 3.35 5.88 -1.74
C GLU A 442 2.24 6.82 -1.25
N LEU A 443 1.56 7.51 -2.18
CA LEU A 443 0.45 8.39 -1.84
C LEU A 443 -0.82 7.56 -1.58
N PRO A 444 -1.64 7.94 -0.59
CA PRO A 444 -2.89 7.22 -0.28
C PRO A 444 -3.94 7.29 -1.40
N ALA A 445 -3.78 8.23 -2.34
CA ALA A 445 -4.59 8.35 -3.53
C ALA A 445 -3.76 8.95 -4.68
N PRO A 446 -4.02 8.57 -5.95
CA PRO A 446 -3.35 9.17 -7.09
C PRO A 446 -3.71 10.67 -7.18
N PRO A 447 -2.75 11.54 -7.53
CA PRO A 447 -3.04 12.95 -7.74
C PRO A 447 -4.04 13.11 -8.90
N LEU A 448 -5.08 13.94 -8.70
CA LEU A 448 -6.13 14.21 -9.69
C LEU A 448 -5.53 14.48 -11.08
N THR A 449 -5.91 13.73 -12.10
CA THR A 449 -5.36 13.85 -13.46
C THR A 449 -6.00 14.99 -14.28
N ARG A 450 -7.21 15.43 -13.92
CA ARG A 450 -7.96 16.54 -14.58
C ARG A 450 -7.71 17.92 -13.93
N VAL A 451 -6.46 18.19 -13.53
CA VAL A 451 -6.09 19.43 -12.82
C VAL A 451 -6.43 20.68 -13.63
N LEU A 452 -6.31 20.64 -14.96
CA LEU A 452 -6.51 21.83 -15.78
C LEU A 452 -7.97 22.28 -15.80
N ILE A 453 -8.94 21.37 -15.93
CA ILE A 453 -10.38 21.73 -15.93
C ILE A 453 -10.78 22.25 -14.55
N VAL A 454 -10.33 21.58 -13.48
CA VAL A 454 -10.60 22.03 -12.10
C VAL A 454 -9.97 23.40 -11.84
N ARG A 455 -8.73 23.63 -12.27
CA ARG A 455 -8.06 24.93 -12.16
C ARG A 455 -8.78 26.00 -12.99
N LEU A 456 -9.19 25.70 -14.21
CA LEU A 456 -9.96 26.63 -15.05
C LEU A 456 -11.31 26.96 -14.43
N ALA A 457 -12.06 25.96 -13.95
CA ALA A 457 -13.34 26.16 -13.27
C ALA A 457 -13.19 26.98 -11.97
N PHE A 458 -12.12 26.73 -11.21
CA PHE A 458 -11.76 27.52 -10.03
C PHE A 458 -11.45 28.97 -10.41
N VAL A 459 -10.64 29.19 -11.46
CA VAL A 459 -10.30 30.54 -11.95
C VAL A 459 -11.53 31.27 -12.43
N VAL A 460 -12.41 30.63 -13.21
CA VAL A 460 -13.67 31.21 -13.66
C VAL A 460 -14.55 31.59 -12.46
N SER A 461 -14.65 30.71 -11.46
CA SER A 461 -15.39 30.98 -10.22
C SER A 461 -14.81 32.18 -9.46
N MET A 462 -13.49 32.28 -9.34
CA MET A 462 -12.82 33.41 -8.69
C MET A 462 -12.98 34.72 -9.49
N LEU A 463 -12.91 34.67 -10.82
CA LEU A 463 -13.17 35.83 -11.69
C LEU A 463 -14.62 36.31 -11.58
N TYR A 464 -15.58 35.39 -11.46
CA TYR A 464 -16.97 35.71 -11.22
C TYR A 464 -17.19 36.36 -9.85
N LEU A 465 -16.59 35.81 -8.77
CA LEU A 465 -16.61 36.44 -7.45
C LEU A 465 -15.99 37.83 -7.48
N PHE A 466 -14.87 38.01 -8.19
CA PHE A 466 -14.26 39.32 -8.39
C PHE A 466 -15.18 40.30 -9.14
N HIS A 467 -15.88 39.84 -10.19
CA HIS A 467 -16.84 40.65 -10.92
C HIS A 467 -18.03 41.07 -10.03
N MET A 468 -18.58 40.16 -9.23
CA MET A 468 -19.65 40.47 -8.28
C MET A 468 -19.18 41.43 -7.19
N ALA A 469 -17.98 41.24 -6.66
CA ALA A 469 -17.34 42.11 -5.68
C ALA A 469 -17.16 43.56 -6.18
N ARG A 470 -17.02 43.79 -7.49
CA ARG A 470 -16.96 45.16 -8.06
C ARG A 470 -18.29 45.90 -8.07
N LYS A 471 -19.41 45.17 -8.03
CA LYS A 471 -20.76 45.75 -7.98
C LYS A 471 -21.15 46.22 -6.58
N ILE A 472 -20.42 45.81 -5.55
CA ILE A 472 -20.61 46.26 -4.17
C ILE A 472 -19.88 47.61 -4.01
N PRO A 473 -20.59 48.69 -3.62
CA PRO A 473 -19.95 49.97 -3.31
C PRO A 473 -18.92 49.79 -2.20
N ALA A 474 -17.77 50.46 -2.29
CA ALA A 474 -16.83 50.51 -1.18
C ALA A 474 -17.56 51.17 0.01
N THR A 475 -17.82 50.41 1.07
CA THR A 475 -18.61 50.84 2.23
C THR A 475 -18.02 52.10 2.86
N SER A 476 -18.90 52.97 3.37
CA SER A 476 -18.56 54.21 4.06
C SER A 476 -17.65 53.97 5.28
N GLN A 477 -16.89 55.01 5.60
CA GLN A 477 -15.83 55.09 6.60
C GLN A 477 -16.25 54.73 8.04
N ASP A 478 -17.54 54.53 8.31
CA ASP A 478 -18.11 54.28 9.65
C ASP A 478 -18.26 52.78 10.04
N ASN A 479 -18.15 51.84 9.09
CA ASN A 479 -18.16 50.38 9.39
C ASN A 479 -16.75 49.77 9.59
N THR A 480 -15.74 50.63 9.71
CA THR A 480 -14.31 50.32 9.61
C THR A 480 -13.74 49.59 10.82
N THR A 481 -14.33 49.84 11.99
CA THR A 481 -14.11 49.14 13.26
C THR A 481 -14.31 47.62 13.14
N HIS A 482 -15.35 47.16 12.46
CA HIS A 482 -15.66 45.73 12.33
C HIS A 482 -14.79 45.01 11.30
N MET A 483 -14.15 45.74 10.38
CA MET A 483 -13.37 45.17 9.28
C MET A 483 -11.94 44.79 9.68
N GLY A 484 -11.28 45.56 10.55
CA GLY A 484 -9.87 45.33 10.92
C GLY A 484 -9.61 44.00 11.65
N LEU A 485 -10.55 43.56 12.49
CA LEU A 485 -10.42 42.33 13.30
C LEU A 485 -10.74 41.04 12.52
N GLN A 486 -11.57 41.13 11.48
CA GLN A 486 -11.80 39.99 10.58
C GLN A 486 -10.60 39.70 9.66
N LEU A 487 -9.63 40.63 9.59
CA LEU A 487 -8.43 40.51 8.77
C LEU A 487 -7.27 39.77 9.45
N VAL A 488 -7.35 39.40 10.73
CA VAL A 488 -6.26 38.70 11.44
C VAL A 488 -5.92 37.37 10.74
N THR A 489 -6.93 36.56 10.40
CA THR A 489 -6.71 35.30 9.66
C THR A 489 -6.12 35.53 8.26
N PRO A 490 -6.67 36.39 7.39
CA PRO A 490 -6.05 36.75 6.11
C PRO A 490 -4.61 37.29 6.23
N VAL A 491 -4.31 38.12 7.25
CA VAL A 491 -2.97 38.64 7.51
C VAL A 491 -2.00 37.51 7.79
N VAL A 492 -2.37 36.60 8.69
CA VAL A 492 -1.55 35.43 9.03
C VAL A 492 -1.33 34.54 7.82
N ILE A 493 -2.39 34.24 7.06
CA ILE A 493 -2.29 33.41 5.85
C ILE A 493 -1.38 34.08 4.82
N TYR A 494 -1.61 35.34 4.46
CA TYR A 494 -0.81 36.01 3.43
C TYR A 494 0.65 36.17 3.86
N VAL A 495 0.92 36.48 5.13
CA VAL A 495 2.29 36.55 5.64
C VAL A 495 2.95 35.18 5.59
N LEU A 496 2.35 34.14 6.18
CA LEU A 496 2.96 32.79 6.19
C LEU A 496 3.14 32.23 4.78
N GLU A 497 2.13 32.36 3.91
CA GLU A 497 2.24 31.95 2.51
C GLU A 497 3.31 32.75 1.77
N GLY A 498 3.47 34.05 2.06
CA GLY A 498 4.51 34.87 1.45
C GLY A 498 5.93 34.46 1.84
N TYR A 499 6.12 33.90 3.04
CA TYR A 499 7.41 33.40 3.50
C TYR A 499 7.64 31.90 3.24
N ARG A 500 6.69 31.19 2.60
CA ARG A 500 6.95 29.82 2.16
C ARG A 500 8.06 29.81 1.13
N LEU A 501 9.03 28.92 1.34
CA LEU A 501 10.21 28.79 0.48
C LEU A 501 9.85 28.65 -1.01
N GLY A 502 8.81 27.89 -1.35
CA GLY A 502 8.36 27.66 -2.72
C GLY A 502 7.72 28.88 -3.41
N ASN A 503 7.24 29.85 -2.63
CA ASN A 503 6.62 31.07 -3.13
C ASN A 503 7.65 32.18 -3.40
N GLY A 504 8.92 31.98 -3.00
CA GLY A 504 10.02 32.90 -3.27
C GLY A 504 10.05 33.37 -4.73
N GLY A 505 10.36 34.63 -4.97
CA GLY A 505 10.43 35.20 -6.32
C GLY A 505 9.09 35.29 -7.09
N THR A 506 7.96 34.96 -6.48
CA THR A 506 6.62 35.16 -7.05
C THR A 506 5.94 36.37 -6.39
N PRO A 507 4.89 36.95 -7.01
CA PRO A 507 4.06 37.94 -6.34
C PRO A 507 3.54 37.49 -4.96
N LEU A 508 3.28 36.18 -4.76
CA LEU A 508 2.81 35.62 -3.48
C LEU A 508 3.80 35.88 -2.34
N ALA A 509 5.10 36.01 -2.63
CA ALA A 509 6.13 36.35 -1.64
C ALA A 509 6.12 37.81 -1.18
N LEU A 510 5.15 38.62 -1.62
CA LEU A 510 5.00 40.02 -1.23
C LEU A 510 3.73 40.20 -0.39
N PRO A 511 3.70 39.72 0.87
CA PRO A 511 2.51 39.81 1.71
C PRO A 511 2.07 41.26 1.93
N SER A 512 3.02 42.19 2.08
CA SER A 512 2.73 43.62 2.23
C SER A 512 1.97 44.19 1.03
N LEU A 513 2.29 43.75 -0.19
CA LEU A 513 1.61 44.21 -1.41
C LEU A 513 0.13 43.80 -1.40
N PHE A 514 -0.16 42.54 -1.08
CA PHE A 514 -1.54 42.06 -1.01
C PHE A 514 -2.30 42.70 0.14
N LEU A 515 -1.69 42.85 1.30
CA LEU A 515 -2.31 43.52 2.42
C LEU A 515 -2.57 45.01 2.12
N LEU A 516 -1.79 45.63 1.21
CA LEU A 516 -1.94 47.05 0.85
C LEU A 516 -3.07 47.19 -0.16
N ALA A 517 -3.15 46.24 -1.09
CA ALA A 517 -4.30 46.11 -1.95
C ALA A 517 -5.58 45.86 -1.14
N VAL A 518 -5.53 45.01 -0.10
CA VAL A 518 -6.69 44.76 0.79
C VAL A 518 -7.11 46.04 1.50
N TYR A 519 -6.13 46.87 1.91
CA TYR A 519 -6.41 48.17 2.52
C TYR A 519 -7.17 49.13 1.58
N PHE A 520 -6.72 49.28 0.32
CA PHE A 520 -7.34 50.23 -0.62
C PHE A 520 -8.58 49.70 -1.35
N GLN A 521 -8.65 48.39 -1.60
CA GLN A 521 -9.67 47.77 -2.46
C GLN A 521 -10.62 46.85 -1.69
N GLY A 522 -10.32 46.53 -0.44
CA GLY A 522 -11.06 45.57 0.38
C GLY A 522 -10.71 44.10 0.09
N LEU A 523 -10.87 43.24 1.11
CA LEU A 523 -10.55 41.81 1.03
C LEU A 523 -11.34 41.09 -0.08
N HIS A 524 -12.63 41.42 -0.23
CA HIS A 524 -13.54 40.82 -1.20
C HIS A 524 -13.08 40.99 -2.67
N ARG A 525 -12.30 42.02 -2.99
CA ARG A 525 -11.72 42.22 -4.34
C ARG A 525 -10.35 41.58 -4.49
N VAL A 526 -9.55 41.54 -3.43
CA VAL A 526 -8.16 41.05 -3.50
C VAL A 526 -8.07 39.54 -3.32
N ALA A 527 -8.90 38.95 -2.45
CA ALA A 527 -8.86 37.52 -2.16
C ALA A 527 -9.06 36.64 -3.41
N PRO A 528 -9.98 36.93 -4.35
CA PRO A 528 -10.10 36.15 -5.58
C PRO A 528 -8.86 36.25 -6.48
N ILE A 529 -8.24 37.43 -6.58
CA ILE A 529 -7.00 37.63 -7.36
C ILE A 529 -5.85 36.84 -6.71
N TYR A 530 -5.70 36.93 -5.40
CA TYR A 530 -4.72 36.16 -4.65
C TYR A 530 -4.92 34.65 -4.86
N ALA A 531 -6.16 34.16 -4.77
CA ALA A 531 -6.50 32.76 -4.97
C ALA A 531 -6.15 32.28 -6.40
N ILE A 532 -6.40 33.10 -7.43
CA ILE A 532 -5.99 32.81 -8.81
C ILE A 532 -4.46 32.71 -8.90
N LEU A 533 -3.73 33.68 -8.36
CA LEU A 533 -2.27 33.67 -8.37
C LEU A 533 -1.72 32.44 -7.62
N HIS A 534 -2.31 32.11 -6.46
CA HIS A 534 -1.94 30.94 -5.66
C HIS A 534 -2.14 29.62 -6.44
N ALA A 535 -3.24 29.48 -7.20
CA ALA A 535 -3.53 28.29 -7.99
C ALA A 535 -2.52 28.02 -9.13
N PHE A 536 -1.81 29.05 -9.60
CA PHE A 536 -0.82 28.93 -10.68
C PHE A 536 0.64 29.01 -10.20
N MET A 537 0.90 29.73 -9.11
CA MET A 537 2.27 30.08 -8.70
C MET A 537 2.76 29.34 -7.45
N SER A 538 1.86 28.79 -6.62
CA SER A 538 2.29 28.00 -5.46
C SER A 538 2.91 26.68 -5.92
N LEU A 539 4.10 26.37 -5.40
CA LEU A 539 4.77 25.09 -5.66
C LEU A 539 4.13 24.02 -4.76
N ASP A 540 3.55 22.99 -5.37
CA ASP A 540 2.84 21.89 -4.70
C ASP A 540 3.74 20.94 -3.89
N LEU A 541 5.08 21.12 -3.90
CA LEU A 541 6.04 20.23 -3.23
C LEU A 541 6.07 20.47 -1.71
N SER A 542 6.13 19.39 -0.93
CA SER A 542 6.22 19.42 0.54
C SER A 542 7.39 20.28 1.05
N THR A 543 8.55 20.19 0.40
CA THR A 543 9.76 20.96 0.75
C THR A 543 9.62 22.46 0.49
N GLY A 544 8.78 22.84 -0.47
CA GLY A 544 8.46 24.24 -0.75
C GLY A 544 7.53 24.87 0.29
N ARG A 545 6.90 24.06 1.15
CA ARG A 545 5.97 24.55 2.18
C ARG A 545 6.66 25.02 3.45
N TYR A 546 7.94 24.74 3.62
CA TYR A 546 8.69 25.14 4.81
C TYR A 546 8.66 26.67 5.01
N VAL A 547 8.41 27.08 6.25
CA VAL A 547 8.54 28.47 6.71
C VAL A 547 9.58 28.52 7.81
N GLN A 548 10.51 29.45 7.73
CA GLN A 548 11.56 29.59 8.74
C GLN A 548 10.95 29.92 10.13
N PRO A 549 11.34 29.23 11.21
CA PRO A 549 10.83 29.47 12.57
C PRO A 549 10.91 30.93 13.01
N GLU A 550 11.98 31.64 12.61
CA GLU A 550 12.21 33.05 12.91
C GLU A 550 11.07 33.94 12.40
N VAL A 551 10.51 33.61 11.23
CA VAL A 551 9.35 34.32 10.65
C VAL A 551 8.11 34.07 11.49
N ILE A 552 7.88 32.83 11.92
CA ILE A 552 6.71 32.45 12.72
C ILE A 552 6.75 33.17 14.08
N PHE A 553 7.90 33.18 14.75
CA PHE A 553 8.08 33.91 16.00
C PHE A 553 7.88 35.42 15.81
N SER A 554 8.46 35.99 14.76
CA SER A 554 8.33 37.41 14.44
C SER A 554 6.88 37.80 14.14
N LEU A 555 6.11 36.91 13.50
CA LEU A 555 4.68 37.10 13.25
C LEU A 555 3.88 37.08 14.54
N LEU A 556 4.12 36.13 15.44
CA LEU A 556 3.44 36.07 16.74
C LEU A 556 3.70 37.34 17.57
N VAL A 557 4.96 37.80 17.63
CA VAL A 557 5.31 39.05 18.33
C VAL A 557 4.62 40.24 17.68
N ALA A 558 4.64 40.35 16.35
CA ALA A 558 3.96 41.42 15.62
C ALA A 558 2.46 41.45 15.93
N LEU A 559 1.80 40.30 15.93
CA LEU A 559 0.38 40.18 16.26
C LEU A 559 0.08 40.59 17.71
N VAL A 560 0.88 40.15 18.69
CA VAL A 560 0.68 40.49 20.10
C VAL A 560 0.87 41.99 20.34
N VAL A 561 1.95 42.58 19.81
CA VAL A 561 2.20 44.02 19.95
C VAL A 561 1.04 44.83 19.39
N LEU A 562 0.50 44.43 18.24
CA LEU A 562 -0.63 45.11 17.61
C LEU A 562 -1.95 44.89 18.34
N LEU A 563 -2.21 43.68 18.87
CA LEU A 563 -3.39 43.38 19.68
C LEU A 563 -3.38 44.13 21.02
N VAL A 564 -2.23 44.20 21.70
CA VAL A 564 -2.07 44.92 22.97
C VAL A 564 -2.17 46.44 22.76
N ALA A 565 -1.50 46.99 21.73
CA ALA A 565 -1.65 48.40 21.37
C ALA A 565 -3.11 48.76 21.05
N SER A 566 -3.84 47.84 20.41
CA SER A 566 -5.27 48.00 20.14
C SER A 566 -6.13 47.93 21.42
N ALA A 567 -5.72 47.16 22.44
CA ALA A 567 -6.44 47.00 23.70
C ALA A 567 -6.20 48.16 24.70
N CYS A 568 -5.02 48.81 24.66
CA CYS A 568 -4.66 49.90 25.57
C CYS A 568 -5.19 51.29 25.16
N SER A 569 -5.75 51.46 23.96
CA SER A 569 -6.25 52.74 23.46
C SER A 569 -7.73 52.97 23.84
N THR A 570 -7.97 53.47 25.05
CA THR A 570 -9.33 53.73 25.57
C THR A 570 -9.69 55.22 25.48
N SER A 571 -10.46 55.64 24.47
CA SER A 571 -11.49 56.73 24.58
C SER A 571 -12.09 57.24 23.26
N ASP A 572 -11.51 57.00 22.08
CA ASP A 572 -12.01 57.62 20.83
C ASP A 572 -12.17 56.62 19.66
N HIS A 573 -13.41 56.47 19.18
CA HIS A 573 -13.78 55.56 18.08
C HIS A 573 -13.10 55.92 16.74
N LYS A 574 -12.81 57.21 16.49
CA LYS A 574 -12.10 57.64 15.27
C LYS A 574 -10.63 57.21 15.29
N THR A 575 -10.00 57.29 16.47
CA THR A 575 -8.63 56.84 16.70
C THR A 575 -8.51 55.31 16.56
N TRP A 576 -9.53 54.55 17.00
CA TRP A 576 -9.58 53.10 16.84
C TRP A 576 -9.73 52.64 15.38
N GLY A 577 -10.56 53.33 14.58
CA GLY A 577 -10.65 53.10 13.14
C GLY A 577 -9.30 53.29 12.44
N ALA A 578 -8.58 54.38 12.74
CA ALA A 578 -7.28 54.66 12.13
C ALA A 578 -6.18 53.62 12.48
N ILE A 579 -6.16 53.12 13.73
CA ILE A 579 -5.19 52.09 14.17
C ILE A 579 -5.49 50.75 13.50
N THR A 580 -6.74 50.28 13.56
CA THR A 580 -7.18 49.00 12.96
C THR A 580 -7.00 48.97 11.43
N HIS A 581 -7.06 50.13 10.79
CA HIS A 581 -6.77 50.31 9.36
C HIS A 581 -5.30 50.05 8.97
N GLY A 582 -4.33 50.36 9.85
CA GLY A 582 -2.91 50.13 9.60
C GLY A 582 -2.40 48.73 9.96
N VAL A 583 -3.14 48.00 10.81
CA VAL A 583 -2.75 46.70 11.40
C VAL A 583 -2.23 45.67 10.37
N PRO A 584 -2.89 45.43 9.21
CA PRO A 584 -2.39 44.46 8.24
C PRO A 584 -1.00 44.80 7.69
N GLN A 585 -0.76 46.06 7.34
CA GLN A 585 0.51 46.53 6.79
C GLN A 585 1.62 46.53 7.84
N THR A 586 1.32 47.03 9.04
CA THR A 586 2.29 47.11 10.13
C THR A 586 2.67 45.73 10.61
N THR A 587 1.76 44.75 10.63
CA THR A 587 2.08 43.35 10.96
C THR A 587 3.15 42.81 10.00
N ALA A 588 2.91 42.89 8.69
CA ALA A 588 3.85 42.36 7.70
C ALA A 588 5.21 43.07 7.74
N ALA A 589 5.22 44.40 7.94
CA ALA A 589 6.45 45.17 8.07
C ALA A 589 7.25 44.80 9.34
N ILE A 590 6.59 44.70 10.50
CA ILE A 590 7.24 44.31 11.76
C ILE A 590 7.77 42.88 11.66
N THR A 591 6.98 41.95 11.10
CA THR A 591 7.43 40.57 10.86
C THR A 591 8.68 40.54 9.98
N PHE A 592 8.73 41.33 8.90
CA PHE A 592 9.90 41.44 8.04
C PHE A 592 11.13 41.94 8.81
N PHE A 593 11.05 43.08 9.50
CA PHE A 593 12.22 43.65 10.18
C PHE A 593 12.71 42.78 11.35
N LEU A 594 11.79 42.21 12.15
CA LEU A 594 12.15 41.32 13.24
C LEU A 594 12.78 40.02 12.74
N SER A 595 12.18 39.38 11.74
CA SER A 595 12.71 38.13 11.18
C SER A 595 14.07 38.35 10.53
N TYR A 596 14.23 39.42 9.75
CA TYR A 596 15.51 39.79 9.16
C TYR A 596 16.58 40.07 10.22
N GLY A 597 16.23 40.77 11.30
CA GLY A 597 17.13 41.03 12.43
C GLY A 597 17.54 39.75 13.14
N LEU A 598 16.59 38.86 13.42
CA LEU A 598 16.81 37.59 14.11
C LEU A 598 17.66 36.64 13.26
N GLN A 599 17.35 36.51 11.96
CA GLN A 599 18.13 35.70 11.02
C GLN A 599 19.58 36.18 10.93
N ASN A 600 19.80 37.49 10.78
CA ASN A 600 21.16 38.03 10.73
C ASN A 600 21.93 37.84 12.04
N TRP A 601 21.25 37.98 13.19
CA TRP A 601 21.87 37.75 14.49
C TRP A 601 22.27 36.28 14.68
N ILE A 602 21.39 35.34 14.32
CA ILE A 602 21.66 33.89 14.36
C ILE A 602 22.79 33.53 13.38
N GLN A 603 22.73 34.01 12.13
CA GLN A 603 23.75 33.69 11.14
C GLN A 603 25.14 34.21 11.54
N ARG A 604 25.22 35.39 12.17
CA ARG A 604 26.50 35.93 12.65
C ARG A 604 27.07 35.20 13.87
N SER A 605 26.23 34.56 14.68
CA SER A 605 26.66 33.83 15.88
C SER A 605 27.04 32.37 15.60
N LEU A 606 26.61 31.81 14.46
CA LEU A 606 26.91 30.44 14.05
C LEU A 606 28.27 30.31 13.33
N SER A 607 28.95 29.17 13.54
CA SER A 607 30.15 28.80 12.77
C SER A 607 29.80 28.54 11.29
N ARG A 608 30.78 28.62 10.39
CA ARG A 608 30.56 28.32 8.95
C ARG A 608 29.95 26.93 8.71
N THR A 609 30.35 25.94 9.51
CA THR A 609 29.80 24.58 9.44
C THR A 609 28.32 24.56 9.85
N ALA A 610 27.95 25.26 10.92
CA ALA A 610 26.57 25.35 11.38
C ALA A 610 25.68 26.20 10.44
N GLN A 611 26.23 27.18 9.74
CA GLN A 611 25.52 27.92 8.69
C GLN A 611 25.12 27.00 7.52
N GLY A 612 25.98 26.05 7.14
CA GLY A 612 25.69 25.05 6.10
C GLY A 612 24.59 24.07 6.50
N GLU A 613 24.41 23.79 7.79
CA GLU A 613 23.32 22.93 8.29
C GLU A 613 21.95 23.61 8.25
N PHE A 614 21.91 24.95 8.34
CA PHE A 614 20.66 25.71 8.34
C PHE A 614 19.82 25.49 7.06
N ALA A 615 20.47 25.29 5.90
CA ALA A 615 19.79 24.98 4.64
C ALA A 615 19.04 23.63 4.63
N PHE A 616 19.32 22.76 5.61
CA PHE A 616 18.72 21.43 5.76
C PHE A 616 17.61 21.39 6.82
N GLU A 617 17.40 22.47 7.59
CA GLU A 617 16.29 22.59 8.55
C GLU A 617 14.93 22.36 7.89
N ARG A 618 14.78 22.73 6.61
CA ARG A 618 13.57 22.48 5.81
C ARG A 618 13.17 21.01 5.65
N TYR A 619 14.05 20.06 6.01
CA TYR A 619 13.76 18.62 6.00
C TYR A 619 13.43 18.04 7.37
N LYS A 620 13.62 18.82 8.45
CA LYS A 620 13.44 18.36 9.84
C LYS A 620 12.01 18.55 10.36
N GLY A 621 11.20 19.38 9.70
CA GLY A 621 9.81 19.65 10.10
C GLY A 621 9.67 20.53 11.35
N ASN A 622 10.70 21.28 11.71
CA ASN A 622 10.76 22.11 12.92
C ASN A 622 9.76 23.28 12.90
N ASP A 623 9.22 23.64 11.75
CA ASP A 623 8.21 24.69 11.57
C ASP A 623 6.78 24.21 11.90
N LEU A 624 6.50 22.91 11.75
CA LEU A 624 5.13 22.38 11.83
C LEU A 624 4.47 22.61 13.20
N GLY A 625 5.20 22.38 14.30
CA GLY A 625 4.68 22.61 15.65
C GLY A 625 4.36 24.09 15.90
N LEU A 626 5.24 24.97 15.45
CA LEU A 626 5.08 26.42 15.55
C LEU A 626 3.92 26.93 14.69
N LEU A 627 3.76 26.41 13.47
CA LEU A 627 2.63 26.73 12.59
C LEU A 627 1.31 26.28 13.20
N LYS A 628 1.22 25.03 13.70
CA LYS A 628 0.00 24.52 14.37
C LYS A 628 -0.41 25.40 15.55
N LEU A 629 0.55 25.75 16.41
CA LEU A 629 0.31 26.66 17.53
C LEU A 629 -0.16 28.03 17.04
N THR A 630 0.49 28.59 16.02
CA THR A 630 0.12 29.89 15.45
C THR A 630 -1.31 29.89 14.90
N TYR A 631 -1.68 28.89 14.10
CA TYR A 631 -3.04 28.77 13.58
C TYR A 631 -4.08 28.55 14.69
N ALA A 632 -3.76 27.74 15.71
CA ALA A 632 -4.65 27.52 16.85
C ALA A 632 -4.87 28.80 17.68
N CYS A 633 -3.81 29.54 17.97
CA CYS A 633 -3.90 30.82 18.67
C CYS A 633 -4.71 31.84 17.87
N VAL A 634 -4.42 32.01 16.58
CA VAL A 634 -5.13 32.94 15.70
C VAL A 634 -6.60 32.58 15.57
N GLY A 635 -6.92 31.30 15.37
CA GLY A 635 -8.29 30.81 15.32
C GLY A 635 -9.06 31.04 16.62
N SER A 636 -8.42 30.78 17.78
CA SER A 636 -9.02 31.00 19.10
C SER A 636 -9.29 32.48 19.37
N ILE A 637 -8.34 33.36 19.02
CA ILE A 637 -8.48 34.81 19.13
C ILE A 637 -9.66 35.27 18.26
N GLN A 638 -9.70 34.85 17.00
CA GLN A 638 -10.77 35.24 16.08
C GLN A 638 -12.14 34.72 16.56
N ALA A 639 -12.23 33.49 17.07
CA ALA A 639 -13.45 32.94 17.64
C ALA A 639 -13.94 33.75 18.86
N ALA A 640 -13.05 34.09 19.80
CA ALA A 640 -13.39 34.90 20.96
C ALA A 640 -13.92 36.30 20.57
N PHE A 641 -13.33 36.90 19.53
CA PHE A 641 -13.81 38.18 18.99
C PHE A 641 -15.16 38.06 18.28
N HIS A 642 -15.40 37.00 17.50
CA HIS A 642 -16.70 36.75 16.88
C HIS A 642 -17.80 36.56 17.94
N ILE A 643 -17.53 35.83 19.02
CA ILE A 643 -18.45 35.70 20.16
C ILE A 643 -18.74 37.07 20.76
N ARG A 644 -17.70 37.89 21.00
CA ARG A 644 -17.86 39.21 21.62
C ARG A 644 -18.62 40.22 20.74
N LEU A 645 -18.40 40.23 19.43
CA LEU A 645 -18.93 41.25 18.51
C LEU A 645 -20.24 40.86 17.85
N VAL A 646 -20.52 39.57 17.68
CA VAL A 646 -21.74 39.10 17.01
C VAL A 646 -22.71 38.48 18.02
N VAL A 647 -22.21 37.60 18.90
CA VAL A 647 -23.07 36.83 19.80
C VAL A 647 -23.55 37.66 20.99
N LEU A 648 -22.66 38.43 21.65
CA LEU A 648 -23.08 39.24 22.81
C LEU A 648 -24.12 40.33 22.46
N PRO A 649 -24.01 41.10 21.36
CA PRO A 649 -25.05 42.04 20.98
C PRO A 649 -26.34 41.36 20.53
N MET A 650 -26.26 40.20 19.87
CA MET A 650 -27.44 39.39 19.55
C MET A 650 -28.17 38.95 20.83
N LEU A 651 -27.42 38.50 21.84
CA LEU A 651 -27.95 38.11 23.15
C LEU A 651 -28.61 39.29 23.89
N GLU A 652 -28.08 40.51 23.74
CA GLU A 652 -28.67 41.73 24.32
C GLU A 652 -29.96 42.19 23.59
N THR A 653 -30.14 41.83 22.32
CA THR A 653 -31.33 42.19 21.52
C THR A 653 -32.47 41.16 21.56
N THR A 654 -32.25 39.96 22.10
CA THR A 654 -33.27 38.92 22.23
C THR A 654 -33.89 38.88 23.63
N THR A 655 -35.23 38.97 23.70
CA THR A 655 -36.01 38.86 24.94
C THR A 655 -35.83 37.52 25.67
N PRO A 656 -36.00 37.45 27.02
CA PRO A 656 -35.54 36.33 27.85
C PRO A 656 -36.27 34.99 27.70
N SER A 657 -37.23 34.85 26.77
CA SER A 657 -38.08 33.65 26.65
C SER A 657 -37.53 32.57 25.72
N SER A 658 -36.52 32.85 24.88
CA SER A 658 -35.96 31.86 23.94
C SER A 658 -34.63 31.24 24.38
N LEU A 659 -33.98 31.78 25.41
CA LEU A 659 -32.63 31.38 25.84
C LEU A 659 -32.59 30.31 26.95
N TRP A 660 -33.72 30.02 27.59
CA TRP A 660 -33.81 29.03 28.69
C TRP A 660 -33.79 27.56 28.25
N TRP A 661 -33.79 27.28 26.94
CA TRP A 661 -33.85 25.91 26.43
C TRP A 661 -32.48 25.27 26.10
N VAL A 662 -31.39 26.04 26.08
CA VAL A 662 -30.13 25.53 25.48
C VAL A 662 -29.02 25.21 26.49
N LEU A 663 -29.01 25.73 27.74
CA LEU A 663 -27.82 25.63 28.60
C LEU A 663 -28.07 25.44 30.13
N GLY A 664 -28.69 24.35 30.57
CA GLY A 664 -28.60 23.95 31.99
C GLY A 664 -28.82 22.45 32.17
N ARG A 665 -28.15 21.69 33.03
CA ARG A 665 -27.20 21.85 34.15
C ARG A 665 -26.65 20.41 34.34
N ARG A 666 -25.43 20.09 34.77
CA ARG A 666 -24.91 20.11 36.16
C ARG A 666 -23.74 19.10 36.18
N ALA A 667 -22.57 19.45 36.75
CA ALA A 667 -21.71 18.49 37.46
C ALA A 667 -20.56 19.22 38.18
N LEU A 668 -20.59 19.22 39.51
CA LEU A 668 -19.41 19.42 40.36
C LEU A 668 -19.51 18.47 41.58
N LEU A 669 -18.62 17.45 41.56
CA LEU A 669 -18.00 16.64 42.64
C LEU A 669 -18.86 15.58 43.41
N PRO A 670 -18.34 14.35 43.65
CA PRO A 670 -17.62 14.05 44.92
C PRO A 670 -16.55 12.90 44.96
N SER A 671 -15.64 13.04 45.96
CA SER A 671 -14.93 12.08 46.86
C SER A 671 -14.38 10.69 46.45
N LEU A 672 -13.15 10.42 46.93
CA LEU A 672 -12.35 9.17 46.94
C LEU A 672 -12.44 8.39 48.28
N HIS A 673 -12.30 7.05 48.25
CA HIS A 673 -11.24 6.32 48.99
C HIS A 673 -11.02 4.84 48.56
N PRO A 674 -9.75 4.40 48.40
CA PRO A 674 -9.22 3.24 49.15
C PRO A 674 -7.87 3.55 49.86
N SER A 675 -7.32 2.58 50.61
CA SER A 675 -6.38 2.78 51.75
C SER A 675 -5.01 3.40 51.44
N LYS A 676 -4.64 4.42 52.22
CA LYS A 676 -3.65 5.44 51.86
C LYS A 676 -2.23 4.94 51.58
N LYS A 677 -1.62 4.05 52.36
CA LYS A 677 -0.17 3.84 52.27
C LYS A 677 0.27 2.90 51.14
N ALA A 678 -0.50 1.85 50.87
CA ALA A 678 -0.25 0.92 49.76
C ALA A 678 -0.70 1.52 48.42
N LEU A 679 -1.84 2.22 48.38
CA LEU A 679 -2.19 3.06 47.23
C LEU A 679 -1.27 4.27 47.09
N GLU A 680 -0.62 4.80 48.11
CA GLU A 680 0.35 5.89 47.97
C GLU A 680 1.68 5.42 47.41
N GLU A 681 2.13 4.18 47.65
CA GLU A 681 3.34 3.65 47.03
C GLU A 681 3.08 3.17 45.60
N GLU A 682 1.94 2.51 45.36
CA GLU A 682 1.52 2.11 44.01
C GLU A 682 1.06 3.31 43.17
N ARG A 683 0.31 4.28 43.74
CA ARG A 683 0.08 5.60 43.08
C ARG A 683 1.32 6.44 43.04
N LYS A 684 2.30 6.36 43.94
CA LYS A 684 3.55 7.09 43.70
C LYS A 684 4.31 6.45 42.56
N ALA A 685 4.36 5.13 42.44
CA ALA A 685 4.97 4.45 41.30
C ALA A 685 4.21 4.73 39.99
N ASP A 686 2.88 4.74 40.02
CA ASP A 686 2.02 5.01 38.87
C ASP A 686 1.84 6.50 38.57
N GLN A 687 1.93 7.42 39.55
CA GLN A 687 2.02 8.86 39.34
C GLN A 687 3.43 9.26 38.91
N LEU A 688 4.50 8.56 39.31
CA LEU A 688 5.84 8.80 38.76
C LEU A 688 5.94 8.27 37.31
N LYS A 689 5.20 7.21 36.96
CA LYS A 689 5.05 6.72 35.58
C LYS A 689 4.09 7.59 34.76
N MET A 690 2.94 8.00 35.30
CA MET A 690 1.96 8.87 34.65
C MET A 690 2.47 10.30 34.50
N SER A 691 3.14 10.89 35.48
CA SER A 691 3.75 12.24 35.34
C SER A 691 4.94 12.28 34.36
N ARG A 692 5.45 11.10 33.95
CA ARG A 692 6.42 10.96 32.85
C ARG A 692 5.71 10.73 31.51
N LEU A 693 4.58 10.01 31.50
CA LEU A 693 3.67 9.87 30.36
C LEU A 693 3.06 11.22 29.97
N GLU A 694 2.50 11.99 30.91
CA GLU A 694 1.88 13.32 30.70
C GLU A 694 2.80 14.39 30.10
N ARG A 695 4.12 14.13 30.03
CA ARG A 695 5.09 14.98 29.32
C ARG A 695 5.18 14.68 27.83
N LEU A 696 4.62 13.56 27.38
CA LEU A 696 4.48 13.22 25.98
C LEU A 696 3.31 14.01 25.39
N PRO A 697 3.37 14.41 24.11
CA PRO A 697 2.30 15.15 23.46
C PRO A 697 0.96 14.45 23.64
N PRO A 698 -0.14 15.18 23.92
CA PRO A 698 -1.46 14.60 24.14
C PRO A 698 -1.90 13.67 23.00
N GLU A 699 -1.44 13.89 21.77
CA GLU A 699 -1.75 13.06 20.61
C GLU A 699 -1.01 11.71 20.64
N VAL A 700 0.24 11.67 21.13
CA VAL A 700 0.99 10.42 21.32
C VAL A 700 0.44 9.66 22.52
N LEU A 701 0.08 10.38 23.59
CA LEU A 701 -0.60 9.79 24.73
C LEU A 701 -1.96 9.22 24.33
N HIS A 702 -2.74 9.98 23.57
CA HIS A 702 -4.05 9.58 23.07
C HIS A 702 -3.93 8.40 22.12
N GLU A 703 -2.95 8.34 21.22
CA GLU A 703 -2.75 7.18 20.34
C GLU A 703 -2.24 5.97 21.13
N VAL A 704 -1.26 6.11 22.03
CA VAL A 704 -0.82 5.02 22.91
C VAL A 704 -1.99 4.53 23.77
N PHE A 705 -2.76 5.40 24.43
CA PHE A 705 -3.91 5.00 25.24
C PHE A 705 -5.08 4.46 24.39
N ARG A 706 -5.33 4.96 23.19
CA ARG A 706 -6.33 4.44 22.25
C ARG A 706 -5.99 3.02 21.75
N TYR A 707 -4.72 2.64 21.75
CA TYR A 707 -4.26 1.29 21.39
C TYR A 707 -4.01 0.37 22.60
N VAL A 708 -4.19 0.86 23.83
CA VAL A 708 -3.76 0.19 25.07
C VAL A 708 -4.86 0.14 26.14
N HIS A 709 -5.77 1.11 26.08
CA HIS A 709 -6.94 1.27 26.93
C HIS A 709 -8.15 1.60 26.05
N ASP A 710 -8.48 0.69 25.13
CA ASP A 710 -9.89 0.33 25.11
C ASP A 710 -10.08 -0.48 26.39
N GLY A 711 -10.84 0.08 27.35
CA GLY A 711 -11.30 -0.67 28.53
C GLY A 711 -12.15 -1.85 28.08
N PHE A 712 -12.72 -2.60 29.02
CA PHE A 712 -13.67 -3.67 28.74
C PHE A 712 -14.84 -3.17 27.88
N ASP A 713 -14.64 -3.11 26.57
CA ASP A 713 -15.70 -2.97 25.59
C ASP A 713 -16.30 -4.35 25.49
N ARG A 714 -17.19 -4.64 26.45
CA ARG A 714 -18.32 -5.53 26.16
C ARG A 714 -18.79 -5.11 24.79
N HIS A 715 -18.84 -6.05 23.84
CA HIS A 715 -19.44 -5.77 22.55
C HIS A 715 -20.75 -4.99 22.77
N LYS A 716 -21.16 -4.16 21.80
CA LYS A 716 -22.51 -3.56 21.80
C LYS A 716 -23.63 -4.58 22.10
N TRP A 717 -23.30 -5.86 21.90
CA TRP A 717 -24.06 -7.06 22.16
C TRP A 717 -23.30 -7.97 23.14
N GLY A 718 -22.88 -7.46 24.31
CA GLY A 718 -22.48 -8.18 25.52
C GLY A 718 -21.65 -9.48 25.45
N GLY A 719 -20.79 -9.65 24.43
CA GLY A 719 -19.71 -10.63 24.37
C GLY A 719 -18.50 -10.28 25.25
N TYR A 720 -17.91 -11.24 25.97
CA TYR A 720 -16.63 -11.13 26.69
C TYR A 720 -15.48 -11.55 25.76
N ASP A 721 -15.11 -10.69 24.81
CA ASP A 721 -13.72 -10.68 24.36
C ASP A 721 -12.95 -9.78 25.34
N PRO A 722 -11.88 -10.24 26.00
CA PRO A 722 -11.03 -9.34 26.77
C PRO A 722 -10.58 -8.19 25.84
N PRO A 723 -10.62 -6.93 26.30
CA PRO A 723 -10.38 -5.80 25.44
C PRO A 723 -8.90 -5.72 25.09
N LEU A 724 -8.54 -6.37 24.01
CA LEU A 724 -7.45 -5.98 23.16
C LEU A 724 -8.05 -6.09 21.77
N GLY A 725 -8.58 -4.97 21.26
CA GLY A 725 -8.85 -4.87 19.84
C GLY A 725 -7.62 -5.39 19.09
N TYR A 726 -7.84 -5.99 17.92
CA TYR A 726 -6.76 -6.35 16.99
C TYR A 726 -5.92 -5.10 16.69
N HIS A 727 -4.94 -4.80 17.54
CA HIS A 727 -4.05 -3.67 17.38
C HIS A 727 -2.82 -4.16 16.63
N GLU A 728 -3.05 -4.70 15.44
CA GLU A 728 -1.98 -4.62 14.47
C GLU A 728 -1.76 -3.12 14.23
N LEU A 729 -0.58 -2.61 14.59
CA LEU A 729 -0.14 -1.27 14.20
C LEU A 729 -0.15 -1.22 12.66
N GLN A 730 -1.30 -0.84 12.10
CA GLN A 730 -1.51 -0.77 10.67
C GLN A 730 -0.75 0.43 10.14
N GLY A 731 0.26 0.14 9.33
CA GLY A 731 1.21 1.13 8.83
C GLY A 731 2.64 0.79 9.26
N ALA A 732 3.46 0.43 8.28
CA ALA A 732 4.90 0.27 8.47
C ALA A 732 5.54 1.53 9.08
N ASN A 733 5.01 2.72 8.75
CA ASN A 733 5.43 4.01 9.29
C ASN A 733 5.14 4.15 10.79
N LEU A 734 4.02 3.64 11.30
CA LEU A 734 3.69 3.73 12.73
C LEU A 734 4.56 2.78 13.55
N ARG A 735 4.81 1.56 13.03
CA ARG A 735 5.78 0.60 13.59
C ARG A 735 7.20 1.17 13.56
N GLN A 736 7.62 1.79 12.46
CA GLN A 736 8.92 2.45 12.35
C GLN A 736 9.04 3.67 13.26
N ASN A 737 7.99 4.47 13.45
CA ASN A 737 7.98 5.62 14.35
C ASN A 737 8.04 5.19 15.82
N LEU A 738 7.32 4.14 16.21
CA LEU A 738 7.43 3.55 17.55
C LEU A 738 8.80 2.90 17.76
N CYS A 739 9.36 2.20 16.78
CA CYS A 739 10.73 1.69 16.83
C CYS A 739 11.76 2.81 16.90
N ALA A 740 11.61 3.89 16.13
CA ALA A 740 12.47 5.06 16.18
C ALA A 740 12.39 5.72 17.56
N LEU A 741 11.18 6.00 18.08
CA LEU A 741 10.98 6.56 19.43
C LEU A 741 11.56 5.67 20.54
N ARG A 742 11.45 4.35 20.42
CA ARG A 742 12.10 3.38 21.32
C ARG A 742 13.63 3.40 21.22
N LEU A 743 14.19 3.68 20.04
CA LEU A 743 15.64 3.77 19.81
C LEU A 743 16.24 5.11 20.28
N VAL A 744 15.52 6.23 20.19
CA VAL A 744 16.02 7.55 20.60
C VAL A 744 15.66 7.97 22.02
N ASN A 745 14.73 7.27 22.69
CA ASN A 745 14.31 7.61 24.05
C ASN A 745 14.22 6.37 24.96
N GLN A 746 15.26 6.15 25.75
CA GLN A 746 15.37 5.04 26.70
C GLN A 746 14.24 5.04 27.74
N GLN A 747 13.73 6.22 28.15
CA GLN A 747 12.61 6.32 29.09
C GLN A 747 11.27 5.95 28.44
N PHE A 748 11.09 6.26 27.15
CA PHE A 748 9.93 5.82 26.37
C PHE A 748 9.95 4.30 26.17
N HIS A 749 11.12 3.73 25.87
CA HIS A 749 11.34 2.29 25.77
C HIS A 749 10.99 1.53 27.06
N GLU A 750 11.47 1.98 28.22
CA GLU A 750 11.15 1.35 29.51
C GLU A 750 9.65 1.41 29.88
N LEU A 751 8.93 2.39 29.34
CA LEU A 751 7.53 2.64 29.67
C LEU A 751 6.55 1.96 28.70
N VAL A 752 6.91 1.83 27.42
CA VAL A 752 6.04 1.33 26.35
C VAL A 752 6.24 -0.17 26.07
N ASP A 753 7.43 -0.72 26.32
CA ASP A 753 7.72 -2.15 26.12
C ASP A 753 6.80 -3.10 26.90
N PRO A 754 6.49 -2.86 28.20
CA PRO A 754 5.56 -3.70 28.93
C PRO A 754 4.15 -3.69 28.35
N ILE A 755 3.81 -2.70 27.52
CA ILE A 755 2.49 -2.49 26.95
C ILE A 755 2.40 -3.14 25.56
N LEU A 756 3.39 -2.89 24.70
CA LEU A 756 3.42 -3.43 23.32
C LEU A 756 3.64 -4.94 23.25
N PHE A 757 4.35 -5.51 24.23
CA PHE A 757 4.70 -6.94 24.22
C PHE A 757 3.79 -7.79 25.11
N GLN A 758 2.69 -7.25 25.63
CA GLN A 758 1.71 -8.04 26.39
C GLN A 758 1.00 -9.07 25.52
N HIS A 759 0.77 -8.77 24.25
CA HIS A 759 0.12 -9.64 23.29
C HIS A 759 1.03 -9.81 22.05
N VAL A 760 1.35 -11.05 21.70
CA VAL A 760 2.16 -11.39 20.54
C VAL A 760 1.36 -12.25 19.57
N PHE A 761 1.30 -11.86 18.30
CA PHE A 761 0.65 -12.61 17.22
C PHE A 761 1.68 -13.11 16.20
N VAL A 762 1.58 -14.38 15.80
CA VAL A 762 2.56 -15.08 14.96
C VAL A 762 1.82 -15.84 13.84
N SER A 763 2.18 -15.58 12.58
CA SER A 763 1.58 -16.24 11.40
C SER A 763 2.61 -16.88 10.44
N SER A 764 2.12 -17.70 9.51
CA SER A 764 2.92 -18.62 8.67
C SER A 764 3.98 -17.96 7.78
N ALA A 765 3.83 -16.69 7.42
CA ALA A 765 4.73 -16.03 6.47
C ALA A 765 6.18 -15.85 6.95
N THR A 766 6.42 -15.51 8.23
CA THR A 766 7.80 -15.32 8.81
C THR A 766 7.84 -15.38 10.35
N GLY A 767 6.80 -15.91 11.01
CA GLY A 767 6.60 -15.72 12.45
C GLY A 767 7.53 -16.49 13.41
N ILE A 768 7.92 -17.72 13.07
CA ILE A 768 8.64 -18.63 14.00
C ILE A 768 10.01 -18.08 14.42
N ALA A 769 10.76 -17.49 13.49
CA ALA A 769 12.08 -16.93 13.80
C ALA A 769 11.98 -15.75 14.79
N ARG A 770 10.91 -14.96 14.72
CA ARG A 770 10.65 -13.86 15.66
C ARG A 770 10.22 -14.39 17.02
N LEU A 771 9.38 -15.42 17.06
CA LEU A 771 9.00 -16.08 18.30
C LEU A 771 10.23 -16.63 19.06
N ASP A 772 11.16 -17.27 18.35
CA ASP A 772 12.42 -17.75 18.93
C ASP A 772 13.26 -16.60 19.50
N GLN A 773 13.43 -15.50 18.75
CA GLN A 773 14.16 -14.32 19.20
C GLN A 773 13.54 -13.69 20.46
N ILE A 774 12.20 -13.54 20.50
CA ILE A 774 11.50 -13.00 21.67
C ILE A 774 11.70 -13.94 22.86
N SER A 775 11.58 -15.26 22.68
CA SER A 775 11.75 -16.26 23.75
C SER A 775 13.16 -16.24 24.36
N LYS A 776 14.19 -15.94 23.56
CA LYS A 776 15.59 -15.83 23.99
C LYS A 776 15.92 -14.51 24.67
N ASN A 777 15.12 -13.45 24.45
CA ASN A 777 15.36 -12.14 25.05
C ASN A 777 14.75 -12.04 26.46
N PRO A 778 15.56 -12.00 27.54
CA PRO A 778 15.06 -11.98 28.91
C PRO A 778 14.28 -10.71 29.27
N ASN A 779 14.53 -9.60 28.57
CA ASN A 779 13.88 -8.33 28.84
C ASN A 779 12.47 -8.26 28.25
N LEU A 780 12.22 -8.95 27.12
CA LEU A 780 10.92 -8.91 26.44
C LEU A 780 10.00 -10.06 26.87
N ARG A 781 10.53 -11.29 27.01
CA ARG A 781 9.73 -12.48 27.31
C ARG A 781 8.98 -12.42 28.65
N ARG A 782 9.42 -11.57 29.59
CA ARG A 782 8.74 -11.35 30.88
C ARG A 782 7.44 -10.55 30.77
N TYR A 783 7.24 -9.82 29.67
CA TYR A 783 6.07 -8.98 29.45
C TYR A 783 4.94 -9.70 28.71
N VAL A 784 5.25 -10.77 27.97
CA VAL A 784 4.28 -11.53 27.18
C VAL A 784 3.26 -12.21 28.10
N ARG A 785 1.98 -11.89 27.89
CA ARG A 785 0.82 -12.43 28.60
C ARG A 785 -0.12 -13.22 27.69
N ARG A 786 -0.27 -12.83 26.42
CA ARG A 786 -1.06 -13.52 25.40
C ARG A 786 -0.19 -13.83 24.18
N LEU A 787 -0.28 -15.04 23.66
CA LEU A 787 0.40 -15.47 22.46
C LEU A 787 -0.59 -16.13 21.51
N GLU A 788 -0.64 -15.69 20.26
CA GLU A 788 -1.48 -16.26 19.22
C GLU A 788 -0.61 -16.79 18.09
N LEU A 789 -0.82 -18.05 17.73
CA LEU A 789 -0.11 -18.76 16.66
C LEU A 789 -1.16 -19.20 15.65
N CYS A 790 -1.07 -18.75 14.42
CA CYS A 790 -2.07 -19.06 13.40
C CYS A 790 -1.47 -19.38 12.03
N VAL A 791 -2.31 -19.95 11.17
CA VAL A 791 -2.07 -20.07 9.72
C VAL A 791 -3.11 -19.20 9.00
N ILE A 792 -3.10 -17.87 9.24
CA ILE A 792 -4.11 -16.96 8.65
C ILE A 792 -3.52 -15.82 7.80
N ARG A 793 -4.20 -15.68 6.64
CA ARG A 793 -4.20 -14.71 5.53
C ARG A 793 -4.01 -13.23 5.94
N GLN A 794 -3.26 -12.47 5.14
CA GLN A 794 -3.37 -11.00 5.12
C GLN A 794 -4.74 -10.57 4.55
N LYS A 795 -5.74 -10.46 5.45
CA LYS A 795 -6.85 -9.49 5.54
C LYS A 795 -8.13 -9.52 4.65
N ILE A 796 -9.26 -9.41 5.39
CA ILE A 796 -10.55 -8.71 5.14
C ILE A 796 -11.71 -9.50 4.47
N ASN A 797 -12.73 -9.77 5.29
CA ASN A 797 -14.17 -9.90 4.98
C ASN A 797 -14.58 -10.48 3.61
N HIS A 798 -14.54 -11.80 3.44
CA HIS A 798 -15.58 -12.58 2.75
C HIS A 798 -15.24 -14.07 2.92
N PHE A 799 -16.17 -14.82 3.51
CA PHE A 799 -16.11 -16.24 3.87
C PHE A 799 -16.22 -17.21 2.67
N VAL A 800 -15.79 -16.82 1.47
CA VAL A 800 -16.02 -17.64 0.27
C VAL A 800 -14.70 -17.96 -0.46
N ASP A 801 -14.43 -19.25 -0.55
CA ASP A 801 -13.46 -19.98 -1.37
C ASP A 801 -11.96 -19.73 -1.14
N TYR A 802 -11.38 -20.50 -0.21
CA TYR A 802 -9.95 -20.80 -0.18
C TYR A 802 -9.69 -22.18 -0.80
N ARG A 803 -9.07 -22.20 -2.00
CA ARG A 803 -8.48 -23.42 -2.60
C ARG A 803 -6.96 -23.23 -2.77
N PRO A 804 -6.13 -23.69 -1.82
CA PRO A 804 -4.68 -23.58 -1.95
C PRO A 804 -4.16 -24.50 -3.04
N ASN A 805 -3.23 -23.99 -3.87
CA ASN A 805 -2.46 -24.84 -4.77
C ASN A 805 -1.42 -25.67 -3.98
N HIS A 806 -0.94 -26.78 -4.55
CA HIS A 806 0.00 -27.69 -3.88
C HIS A 806 1.24 -26.99 -3.26
N GLU A 807 1.80 -25.99 -3.94
CA GLU A 807 3.00 -25.28 -3.48
C GLU A 807 2.76 -24.43 -2.22
N THR A 808 1.53 -23.96 -2.00
CA THR A 808 1.17 -23.20 -0.79
C THR A 808 0.89 -24.15 0.37
N LYS A 809 0.27 -25.32 0.08
CA LYS A 809 0.03 -26.40 1.07
C LYS A 809 1.34 -26.91 1.70
N ASP A 810 2.35 -27.16 0.89
CA ASP A 810 3.66 -27.65 1.38
C ASP A 810 4.35 -26.63 2.29
N LYS A 811 4.21 -25.33 2.02
CA LYS A 811 4.82 -24.26 2.84
C LYS A 811 4.14 -24.14 4.20
N ASP A 812 2.82 -24.30 4.27
CA ASP A 812 2.08 -24.28 5.52
C ASP A 812 2.38 -25.54 6.37
N LEU A 813 2.48 -26.72 5.76
CA LEU A 813 2.93 -27.95 6.44
C LEU A 813 4.37 -27.82 6.98
N ILE A 814 5.30 -27.26 6.19
CA ILE A 814 6.67 -26.97 6.65
C ILE A 814 6.68 -25.96 7.80
N TYR A 815 5.83 -24.93 7.76
CA TYR A 815 5.69 -23.97 8.85
C TYR A 815 5.22 -24.65 10.13
N LEU A 816 4.14 -25.43 10.05
CA LEU A 816 3.59 -26.12 11.21
C LEU A 816 4.58 -27.14 11.77
N GLY A 817 5.29 -27.89 10.92
CA GLY A 817 6.34 -28.82 11.35
C GLY A 817 7.45 -28.12 12.13
N ARG A 818 7.88 -26.94 11.66
CA ARG A 818 8.85 -26.10 12.39
C ARG A 818 8.27 -25.51 13.67
N LEU A 819 6.98 -25.18 13.69
CA LEU A 819 6.29 -24.62 14.85
C LEU A 819 6.17 -25.66 15.97
N ALA A 820 5.76 -26.89 15.63
CA ALA A 820 5.66 -28.00 16.57
C ALA A 820 7.00 -28.25 17.28
N ILE A 821 8.12 -28.21 16.55
CA ILE A 821 9.47 -28.32 17.13
C ILE A 821 9.80 -27.10 18.02
N MET A 822 9.46 -25.89 17.58
CA MET A 822 9.80 -24.66 18.30
C MET A 822 9.04 -24.50 19.62
N ILE A 823 7.75 -24.87 19.64
CA ILE A 823 6.85 -24.70 20.79
C ILE A 823 7.46 -25.30 22.06
N HIS A 824 8.01 -26.51 21.98
CA HIS A 824 8.65 -27.21 23.10
C HIS A 824 9.81 -26.41 23.73
N THR A 825 10.52 -25.60 22.94
CA THR A 825 11.69 -24.85 23.43
C THR A 825 11.42 -23.38 23.70
N ALA A 826 10.36 -22.81 23.10
CA ALA A 826 10.05 -21.39 23.17
C ALA A 826 9.02 -21.07 24.25
N LEU A 827 7.92 -21.84 24.33
CA LEU A 827 6.83 -21.54 25.27
C LEU A 827 7.25 -21.54 26.75
N PRO A 828 8.07 -22.49 27.25
CA PRO A 828 8.50 -22.50 28.65
C PRO A 828 9.29 -21.24 29.06
N LYS A 829 9.85 -20.51 28.09
CA LYS A 829 10.66 -19.31 28.34
C LYS A 829 9.81 -18.06 28.62
N PHE A 830 8.48 -18.13 28.52
CA PHE A 830 7.57 -17.03 28.82
C PHE A 830 6.98 -17.17 30.23
N PRO A 831 7.67 -16.68 31.29
CA PRO A 831 7.26 -16.89 32.69
C PRO A 831 5.96 -16.15 33.09
N GLY A 832 5.35 -15.43 32.16
CA GLY A 832 4.16 -14.62 32.36
C GLY A 832 2.98 -14.98 31.47
N LEU A 833 3.11 -15.98 30.59
CA LEU A 833 2.08 -16.36 29.62
C LEU A 833 0.83 -16.86 30.35
N LYS A 834 -0.30 -16.21 30.06
CA LYS A 834 -1.63 -16.51 30.61
C LYS A 834 -2.61 -16.99 29.53
N VAL A 835 -2.42 -16.58 28.28
CA VAL A 835 -3.34 -16.92 27.19
C VAL A 835 -2.58 -17.44 25.99
N LEU A 836 -3.03 -18.55 25.42
CA LEU A 836 -2.48 -19.15 24.20
C LEU A 836 -3.60 -19.44 23.20
N LYS A 837 -3.50 -18.86 21.99
CA LYS A 837 -4.38 -19.17 20.86
C LYS A 837 -3.63 -19.92 19.77
N LEU A 838 -4.22 -20.98 19.26
CA LEU A 838 -3.71 -21.86 18.20
C LEU A 838 -4.79 -21.95 17.13
N ASP A 839 -4.62 -21.20 16.04
CA ASP A 839 -5.67 -21.01 15.03
C ASP A 839 -5.27 -21.64 13.69
N PHE A 840 -5.76 -22.85 13.47
CA PHE A 840 -5.34 -23.73 12.37
C PHE A 840 -6.52 -24.27 11.55
N GLU A 841 -7.70 -23.67 11.68
CA GLU A 841 -8.95 -24.12 11.02
C GLU A 841 -8.82 -24.20 9.48
N ASP A 842 -8.06 -23.28 8.87
CA ASP A 842 -7.91 -23.13 7.42
C ASP A 842 -6.91 -24.13 6.78
N ILE A 843 -6.37 -25.11 7.52
CA ILE A 843 -5.43 -26.06 6.92
C ILE A 843 -6.19 -27.02 5.99
N PRO A 844 -5.83 -27.07 4.70
CA PRO A 844 -6.48 -27.92 3.72
C PRO A 844 -6.13 -29.39 3.96
N TYR A 845 -7.07 -30.17 4.51
CA TYR A 845 -7.09 -31.63 4.30
C TYR A 845 -7.47 -31.90 2.84
N SER A 846 -6.79 -32.81 2.15
CA SER A 846 -7.02 -33.04 0.72
C SER A 846 -8.42 -33.62 0.47
N PHE A 847 -9.33 -32.82 -0.07
CA PHE A 847 -10.60 -33.27 -0.63
C PHE A 847 -10.60 -33.03 -2.14
N GLU A 848 -10.06 -34.01 -2.88
CA GLU A 848 -10.55 -34.41 -4.20
C GLU A 848 -9.85 -35.70 -4.63
N ARG A 849 -10.63 -36.55 -5.31
CA ARG A 849 -10.37 -37.94 -5.68
C ARG A 849 -9.26 -38.06 -6.73
N GLU A 850 -7.99 -38.09 -6.35
CA GLU A 850 -6.97 -38.68 -7.23
C GLU A 850 -6.87 -40.18 -6.96
N VAL A 851 -7.48 -40.96 -7.86
CA VAL A 851 -7.30 -42.41 -7.91
C VAL A 851 -5.88 -42.66 -8.39
N ASP A 852 -4.99 -43.10 -7.49
CA ASP A 852 -3.71 -43.65 -7.90
C ASP A 852 -3.93 -44.87 -8.82
N VAL A 853 -3.03 -45.06 -9.79
CA VAL A 853 -3.09 -46.06 -10.90
C VAL A 853 -3.30 -47.53 -10.45
N LEU A 854 -3.25 -47.80 -9.13
CA LEU A 854 -3.48 -49.10 -8.50
C LEU A 854 -4.79 -49.20 -7.68
N GLY A 855 -5.69 -48.21 -7.72
CA GLY A 855 -7.02 -48.29 -7.12
C GLY A 855 -7.08 -48.12 -5.59
N SER A 856 -6.05 -47.52 -4.99
CA SER A 856 -6.00 -47.22 -3.55
C SER A 856 -6.28 -45.74 -3.31
N LEU A 857 -7.34 -45.43 -2.55
CA LEU A 857 -7.65 -44.07 -2.08
C LEU A 857 -6.57 -43.63 -1.07
N SER A 858 -5.84 -42.55 -1.36
CA SER A 858 -4.79 -42.04 -0.48
C SER A 858 -4.79 -40.51 -0.44
N CYS A 859 -5.22 -39.98 0.69
CA CYS A 859 -4.96 -38.60 1.13
C CYS A 859 -3.43 -38.40 1.27
N CYS A 860 -2.82 -37.67 0.34
CA CYS A 860 -1.36 -37.63 0.17
C CYS A 860 -0.55 -37.17 1.41
N PHE A 861 -1.19 -36.55 2.41
CA PHE A 861 -0.53 -35.99 3.59
C PHE A 861 -1.26 -36.28 4.92
N LYS A 862 -2.24 -37.19 4.96
CA LYS A 862 -2.99 -37.49 6.20
C LYS A 862 -2.04 -37.87 7.33
N GLN A 863 -1.08 -38.76 7.07
CA GLN A 863 -0.09 -39.17 8.06
C GLN A 863 0.83 -37.99 8.50
N ASP A 864 1.20 -37.10 7.58
CA ASP A 864 2.06 -35.95 7.92
C ASP A 864 1.33 -34.92 8.79
N THR A 865 0.05 -34.67 8.51
CA THR A 865 -0.80 -33.78 9.31
C THR A 865 -1.14 -34.41 10.67
N GLU A 866 -1.43 -35.71 10.73
CA GLU A 866 -1.61 -36.47 11.98
C GLU A 866 -0.34 -36.42 12.84
N ASN A 867 0.82 -36.77 12.27
CA ASN A 867 2.12 -36.73 12.96
C ASN A 867 2.44 -35.32 13.49
N LEU A 868 2.04 -34.30 12.74
CA LEU A 868 2.25 -32.90 13.08
C LEU A 868 1.38 -32.47 14.27
N PHE A 869 0.07 -32.76 14.24
CA PHE A 869 -0.81 -32.42 15.35
C PHE A 869 -0.50 -33.24 16.60
N GLU A 870 -0.06 -34.48 16.45
CA GLU A 870 0.50 -35.27 17.56
C GLU A 870 1.75 -34.61 18.15
N SER A 871 2.67 -34.16 17.30
CA SER A 871 3.89 -33.46 17.72
C SER A 871 3.56 -32.14 18.43
N LEU A 872 2.56 -31.39 17.93
CA LEU A 872 2.09 -30.14 18.52
C LEU A 872 1.47 -30.39 19.91
N ALA A 873 0.53 -31.34 20.02
CA ALA A 873 -0.11 -31.71 21.27
C ALA A 873 0.93 -32.16 22.31
N THR A 874 1.89 -33.00 21.89
CA THR A 874 2.99 -33.47 22.73
C THR A 874 3.88 -32.31 23.18
N ALA A 875 4.25 -31.40 22.27
CA ALA A 875 5.07 -30.23 22.60
C ALA A 875 4.38 -29.31 23.61
N LEU A 876 3.07 -29.08 23.48
CA LEU A 876 2.29 -28.25 24.41
C LEU A 876 2.19 -28.88 25.79
N CYS A 877 1.81 -30.16 25.88
CA CYS A 877 1.71 -30.86 27.17
C CYS A 877 3.06 -30.93 27.89
N ARG A 878 4.18 -30.99 27.15
CA ARG A 878 5.55 -30.98 27.71
C ARG A 878 6.09 -29.59 28.05
N SER A 879 5.46 -28.49 27.61
CA SER A 879 6.00 -27.13 27.73
C SER A 879 5.92 -26.48 29.14
N GLN A 880 5.50 -27.19 30.19
CA GLN A 880 5.47 -26.73 31.59
C GLN A 880 4.92 -25.29 31.77
N LEU A 881 3.74 -25.00 31.19
CA LEU A 881 3.13 -23.66 31.19
C LEU A 881 2.34 -23.37 32.47
N ASP A 882 3.04 -23.15 33.58
CA ASP A 882 2.43 -23.09 34.92
C ASP A 882 1.46 -21.94 35.19
N LYS A 883 1.44 -20.89 34.36
CA LYS A 883 0.58 -19.71 34.52
C LYS A 883 -0.49 -19.56 33.45
N LEU A 884 -0.64 -20.56 32.58
CA LEU A 884 -1.63 -20.55 31.51
C LEU A 884 -3.03 -20.66 32.12
N GLU A 885 -3.89 -19.68 31.82
CA GLU A 885 -5.26 -19.55 32.29
C GLU A 885 -6.28 -19.76 31.15
N GLU A 886 -5.91 -19.46 29.90
CA GLU A 886 -6.80 -19.54 28.72
C GLU A 886 -6.10 -20.25 27.55
N LEU A 887 -6.86 -21.13 26.89
CA LEU A 887 -6.44 -21.86 25.70
C LEU A 887 -7.54 -21.81 24.64
N ASP A 888 -7.19 -21.30 23.46
CA ASP A 888 -8.04 -21.25 22.27
C ASP A 888 -7.41 -22.15 21.20
N ILE A 889 -8.11 -23.21 20.80
CA ILE A 889 -7.63 -24.20 19.82
C ILE A 889 -8.66 -24.32 18.70
N ALA A 890 -8.24 -23.94 17.49
CA ALA A 890 -8.95 -24.20 16.25
C ALA A 890 -8.17 -25.23 15.41
N LEU A 891 -8.76 -26.39 15.13
CA LEU A 891 -8.17 -27.44 14.30
C LEU A 891 -9.10 -27.75 13.13
N PRO A 892 -8.61 -28.20 11.97
CA PRO A 892 -9.49 -28.42 10.82
C PRO A 892 -10.51 -29.53 11.05
N LEU A 893 -10.13 -30.65 11.70
CA LEU A 893 -10.98 -31.82 11.89
C LEU A 893 -11.26 -32.10 13.37
N ALA A 894 -12.50 -32.51 13.69
CA ALA A 894 -12.89 -32.91 15.05
C ALA A 894 -12.02 -34.07 15.60
N HIS A 895 -11.50 -34.94 14.72
CA HIS A 895 -10.65 -36.06 15.11
C HIS A 895 -9.24 -35.66 15.56
N ASP A 896 -8.74 -34.49 15.13
CA ASP A 896 -7.40 -33.99 15.48
C ASP A 896 -7.29 -33.67 16.98
N PHE A 897 -8.42 -33.38 17.62
CA PHE A 897 -8.50 -33.23 19.08
C PHE A 897 -8.17 -34.53 19.81
N GLY A 898 -8.25 -35.68 19.13
CA GLY A 898 -7.81 -36.97 19.63
C GLY A 898 -6.36 -37.01 20.09
N HIS A 899 -5.47 -36.23 19.49
CA HIS A 899 -4.05 -36.17 19.88
C HIS A 899 -3.84 -35.61 21.31
N PHE A 900 -4.80 -34.86 21.83
CA PHE A 900 -4.80 -34.35 23.21
C PHE A 900 -5.35 -35.37 24.22
N LEU A 901 -5.87 -36.50 23.74
CA LEU A 901 -6.46 -37.56 24.55
C LEU A 901 -5.44 -38.70 24.71
N HIS A 902 -5.07 -38.97 25.96
CA HIS A 902 -4.18 -40.05 26.44
C HIS A 902 -2.71 -40.06 25.97
N ASP A 903 -1.81 -40.21 26.95
CA ASP A 903 -0.85 -41.33 27.04
C ASP A 903 -0.47 -41.48 28.53
N GLU A 904 -0.85 -42.58 29.17
CA GLU A 904 -0.66 -42.84 30.62
C GLU A 904 0.70 -43.50 30.94
N SER A 905 1.60 -43.62 29.96
CA SER A 905 2.78 -44.46 30.06
C SER A 905 4.06 -43.76 30.58
N ASP A 906 4.04 -42.44 30.83
CA ASP A 906 5.24 -41.69 31.21
C ASP A 906 5.08 -40.93 32.56
N PRO A 907 5.59 -41.48 33.69
CA PRO A 907 5.37 -40.94 35.03
C PRO A 907 6.21 -39.70 35.38
N GLU A 908 7.13 -39.25 34.52
CA GLU A 908 8.05 -38.14 34.85
C GLU A 908 7.52 -36.74 34.51
N TRP A 909 6.44 -36.60 33.72
CA TRP A 909 5.98 -35.29 33.22
C TRP A 909 4.45 -35.09 33.28
N CYS A 910 4.03 -33.81 33.23
CA CYS A 910 2.64 -33.38 33.38
C CYS A 910 1.70 -34.17 32.46
N SER A 911 0.79 -34.98 33.03
CA SER A 911 -0.17 -35.73 32.21
C SER A 911 -1.00 -34.77 31.35
N LYS A 912 -1.36 -35.17 30.12
CA LYS A 912 -2.22 -34.36 29.22
C LYS A 912 -3.48 -33.85 29.95
N LYS A 913 -4.01 -34.66 30.88
CA LYS A 913 -5.14 -34.33 31.77
C LYS A 913 -4.86 -33.19 32.76
N THR A 914 -3.71 -33.22 33.44
CA THR A 914 -3.32 -32.19 34.42
C THR A 914 -3.13 -30.81 33.78
N PHE A 915 -2.79 -30.78 32.49
CA PHE A 915 -2.67 -29.53 31.74
C PHE A 915 -4.03 -28.82 31.58
N PHE A 916 -5.05 -29.52 31.07
CA PHE A 916 -6.39 -28.95 30.89
C PHE A 916 -7.09 -28.61 32.21
N GLU A 917 -6.83 -29.36 33.30
CA GLU A 917 -7.40 -29.07 34.62
C GLU A 917 -6.96 -27.70 35.21
N LYS A 918 -5.85 -27.11 34.73
CA LYS A 918 -5.36 -25.79 35.19
C LYS A 918 -6.05 -24.61 34.51
N LEU A 919 -6.75 -24.84 33.41
CA LEU A 919 -7.35 -23.76 32.60
C LEU A 919 -8.61 -23.19 33.28
N LYS A 920 -8.78 -21.87 33.10
CA LYS A 920 -9.99 -21.11 33.47
C LYS A 920 -10.86 -20.81 32.26
N ARG A 921 -10.31 -20.82 31.05
CA ARG A 921 -11.07 -20.55 29.82
C ARG A 921 -10.62 -21.52 28.73
N LEU A 922 -11.58 -22.10 28.02
CA LEU A 922 -11.31 -23.02 26.92
C LEU A 922 -12.19 -22.67 25.72
N ARG A 923 -11.55 -22.50 24.57
CA ARG A 923 -12.22 -22.35 23.28
C ARG A 923 -11.79 -23.45 22.32
N VAL A 924 -12.77 -24.11 21.70
CA VAL A 924 -12.59 -25.23 20.78
C VAL A 924 -13.33 -24.93 19.48
N VAL A 925 -12.60 -24.89 18.37
CA VAL A 925 -13.17 -24.60 17.04
C VAL A 925 -12.76 -25.67 16.04
N TYR A 926 -13.69 -26.11 15.18
CA TYR A 926 -13.37 -26.99 14.05
C TYR A 926 -14.07 -26.63 12.72
N GLY A 927 -13.34 -26.84 11.61
CA GLY A 927 -13.65 -26.30 10.27
C GLY A 927 -14.50 -27.21 9.35
N GLN A 928 -14.67 -26.76 8.10
CA GLN A 928 -15.61 -27.26 7.06
C GLN A 928 -15.24 -28.59 6.38
N CYS A 929 -14.31 -29.34 6.94
CA CYS A 929 -13.75 -30.52 6.28
C CYS A 929 -14.19 -31.77 7.05
N THR A 930 -14.98 -32.65 6.46
CA THR A 930 -15.14 -34.03 6.94
C THR A 930 -14.92 -34.97 5.76
N GLU A 931 -14.44 -36.20 6.01
CA GLU A 931 -13.85 -37.02 4.95
C GLU A 931 -14.84 -37.44 3.83
N ASP A 932 -14.75 -36.83 2.63
CA ASP A 932 -15.41 -37.29 1.39
C ASP A 932 -14.78 -38.62 0.92
N GLY A 933 -15.05 -39.70 1.65
CA GLY A 933 -14.47 -41.02 1.36
C GLY A 933 -15.05 -42.19 2.15
N GLU A 934 -15.66 -41.94 3.32
CA GLU A 934 -16.29 -43.00 4.15
C GLU A 934 -17.84 -42.99 4.09
N GLY A 935 -18.43 -42.30 3.10
CA GLY A 935 -19.90 -42.15 2.98
C GLY A 935 -20.47 -40.96 3.76
N LEU A 936 -19.61 -40.03 4.16
CA LEU A 936 -19.96 -38.74 4.74
C LEU A 936 -20.13 -37.74 3.58
N GLU A 937 -21.36 -37.56 3.12
CA GLU A 937 -21.73 -36.31 2.43
C GLU A 937 -21.67 -35.16 3.45
N PHE A 938 -21.56 -33.92 2.97
CA PHE A 938 -21.81 -32.71 3.75
C PHE A 938 -23.21 -32.81 4.39
N ARG A 939 -23.30 -33.31 5.62
CA ARG A 939 -24.58 -33.57 6.28
C ARG A 939 -24.87 -32.40 7.21
N TYR A 940 -25.48 -31.36 6.66
CA TYR A 940 -26.09 -30.30 7.47
C TYR A 940 -27.21 -30.83 8.41
N GLU A 941 -27.63 -32.09 8.23
CA GLU A 941 -28.83 -32.66 8.84
C GLU A 941 -28.57 -33.61 10.04
N GLN A 942 -27.34 -34.14 10.25
CA GLN A 942 -27.08 -35.13 11.32
C GLN A 942 -25.68 -35.02 11.96
N PRO A 943 -25.53 -35.25 13.29
CA PRO A 943 -24.23 -35.23 13.97
C PRO A 943 -23.25 -36.30 13.46
N ASN A 944 -21.95 -35.97 13.39
CA ASN A 944 -20.92 -36.91 12.97
C ASN A 944 -20.39 -37.75 14.14
N TYR A 945 -21.17 -38.78 14.51
CA TYR A 945 -20.91 -39.64 15.67
C TYR A 945 -19.51 -40.30 15.71
N GLN A 946 -18.86 -40.47 14.56
CA GLN A 946 -17.56 -41.15 14.46
C GLN A 946 -16.41 -40.32 15.03
N TYR A 947 -16.47 -38.99 14.86
CA TYR A 947 -15.39 -38.06 15.20
C TYR A 947 -15.76 -37.06 16.30
N ASP A 948 -17.05 -36.80 16.52
CA ASP A 948 -17.55 -35.99 17.66
C ASP A 948 -17.05 -36.51 19.02
N LYS A 949 -16.82 -37.83 19.12
CA LYS A 949 -16.32 -38.49 20.34
C LYS A 949 -15.04 -37.86 20.88
N TYR A 950 -14.17 -37.31 20.04
CA TYR A 950 -12.90 -36.74 20.46
C TYR A 950 -13.11 -35.39 21.17
N VAL A 951 -13.92 -34.49 20.60
CA VAL A 951 -14.32 -33.24 21.26
C VAL A 951 -15.09 -33.56 22.56
N GLN A 952 -16.01 -34.53 22.52
CA GLN A 952 -16.77 -34.97 23.70
C GLN A 952 -15.89 -35.54 24.82
N GLN A 953 -14.76 -36.17 24.51
CA GLN A 953 -13.81 -36.70 25.49
C GLN A 953 -12.83 -35.62 26.00
N LEU A 954 -12.59 -34.58 25.20
CA LEU A 954 -11.71 -33.45 25.56
C LEU A 954 -12.36 -32.53 26.59
N LEU A 955 -13.63 -32.14 26.37
CA LEU A 955 -14.34 -31.18 27.22
C LEU A 955 -14.28 -31.56 28.73
N PRO A 956 -14.47 -32.83 29.14
CA PRO A 956 -14.38 -33.24 30.54
C PRO A 956 -12.99 -33.09 31.19
N LEU A 957 -11.92 -32.88 30.42
CA LEU A 957 -10.58 -32.66 30.98
C LEU A 957 -10.43 -31.25 31.58
N ALA A 958 -11.17 -30.26 31.08
CA ALA A 958 -11.08 -28.86 31.51
C ALA A 958 -12.05 -28.53 32.65
N LYS A 959 -11.93 -29.19 33.80
CA LYS A 959 -12.95 -29.16 34.86
C LYS A 959 -13.11 -27.82 35.61
N ASN A 960 -12.08 -26.97 35.61
CA ASN A 960 -12.03 -25.75 36.42
C ASN A 960 -12.29 -24.46 35.62
N ILE A 961 -12.97 -24.57 34.47
CA ILE A 961 -13.25 -23.43 33.59
C ILE A 961 -14.40 -22.55 34.10
N GLU A 962 -14.22 -21.24 33.90
CA GLU A 962 -15.20 -20.16 34.08
C GLU A 962 -15.77 -19.69 32.72
N SER A 963 -15.14 -20.01 31.58
CA SER A 963 -15.60 -19.65 30.23
C SER A 963 -15.39 -20.82 29.27
N LEU A 964 -16.42 -21.14 28.48
CA LEU A 964 -16.41 -22.21 27.49
C LEU A 964 -16.98 -21.70 26.17
N ASP A 965 -16.21 -21.84 25.08
CA ASP A 965 -16.64 -21.56 23.70
C ASP A 965 -16.41 -22.80 22.83
N VAL A 966 -17.47 -23.32 22.21
CA VAL A 966 -17.40 -24.47 21.30
C VAL A 966 -18.08 -24.13 20.00
N LYS A 967 -17.35 -24.22 18.89
CA LYS A 967 -17.83 -23.90 17.55
C LYS A 967 -17.42 -24.95 16.52
N GLY A 968 -18.33 -25.24 15.60
CA GLY A 968 -18.09 -26.19 14.51
C GLY A 968 -18.73 -25.75 13.20
N SER A 969 -18.21 -26.27 12.09
CA SER A 969 -18.88 -26.18 10.78
C SER A 969 -19.98 -27.26 10.62
N ASP A 970 -19.82 -28.40 11.29
CA ASP A 970 -20.81 -29.49 11.38
C ASP A 970 -21.50 -29.49 12.76
N ILE A 971 -22.68 -30.13 12.87
CA ILE A 971 -23.43 -30.22 14.12
C ILE A 971 -22.73 -31.18 15.12
N LEU A 972 -22.18 -30.64 16.22
CA LEU A 972 -21.61 -31.46 17.32
C LEU A 972 -22.70 -31.97 18.23
N ARG A 973 -22.78 -33.29 18.46
CA ARG A 973 -23.61 -33.80 19.56
C ARG A 973 -22.91 -33.63 20.91
N VAL A 974 -23.58 -32.99 21.87
CA VAL A 974 -23.13 -32.87 23.26
C VAL A 974 -24.05 -33.67 24.17
N THR A 975 -23.50 -34.68 24.84
CA THR A 975 -24.24 -35.52 25.79
C THR A 975 -23.97 -35.10 27.24
N PRO A 976 -24.81 -35.48 28.22
CA PRO A 976 -24.52 -35.24 29.64
C PRO A 976 -23.17 -35.77 30.11
N ALA A 977 -22.67 -36.86 29.52
CA ALA A 977 -21.38 -37.46 29.89
C ALA A 977 -20.19 -36.66 29.33
N SER A 978 -20.40 -35.90 28.26
CA SER A 978 -19.39 -35.07 27.59
C SER A 978 -19.11 -33.76 28.32
N VAL A 979 -19.89 -33.46 29.36
CA VAL A 979 -19.87 -32.19 30.07
C VAL A 979 -19.49 -32.44 31.53
N SER A 980 -18.37 -31.86 31.98
CA SER A 980 -18.00 -31.91 33.40
C SER A 980 -18.82 -30.91 34.22
N LYS A 981 -18.74 -31.01 35.55
CA LYS A 981 -19.36 -30.04 36.45
C LYS A 981 -18.62 -28.70 36.39
N TYR A 982 -19.03 -27.83 35.47
CA TYR A 982 -18.44 -26.51 35.28
C TYR A 982 -19.07 -25.45 36.19
N HIS A 983 -18.33 -24.36 36.42
CA HIS A 983 -18.80 -23.18 37.17
C HIS A 983 -18.68 -21.96 36.25
N LEU A 984 -19.46 -21.94 35.18
CA LEU A 984 -19.32 -20.98 34.09
C LEU A 984 -19.87 -19.60 34.46
N ARG A 985 -19.18 -18.58 33.96
CA ARG A 985 -19.60 -17.18 33.86
C ARG A 985 -19.99 -16.82 32.44
N GLU A 986 -19.40 -17.48 31.45
CA GLU A 986 -19.59 -17.26 30.03
C GLU A 986 -19.74 -18.60 29.32
N LEU A 987 -20.71 -18.69 28.40
CA LEU A 987 -20.93 -19.87 27.56
C LEU A 987 -21.24 -19.43 26.13
N GLN A 988 -20.46 -19.93 25.17
CA GLN A 988 -20.72 -19.76 23.75
C GLN A 988 -20.77 -21.13 23.06
N LEU A 989 -21.82 -21.36 22.30
CA LEU A 989 -22.05 -22.61 21.57
C LEU A 989 -22.51 -22.27 20.15
N ASP A 990 -21.87 -22.89 19.16
CA ASP A 990 -22.20 -22.75 17.74
C ASP A 990 -22.29 -24.12 17.06
N SER A 991 -23.40 -24.39 16.39
CA SER A 991 -23.68 -25.64 15.64
C SER A 991 -23.64 -26.89 16.54
N ILE A 992 -24.49 -26.92 17.57
CA ILE A 992 -24.52 -27.99 18.58
C ILE A 992 -25.90 -28.64 18.69
N SER A 993 -25.92 -29.97 18.74
CA SER A 993 -27.08 -30.79 19.09
C SER A 993 -26.98 -31.24 20.56
N ILE A 994 -27.96 -30.87 21.39
CA ILE A 994 -27.94 -31.11 22.84
C ILE A 994 -29.36 -31.31 23.39
N SER A 995 -29.58 -32.17 24.38
CA SER A 995 -30.91 -32.26 25.00
C SER A 995 -31.20 -31.06 25.91
N GLY A 996 -32.47 -30.63 25.98
CA GLY A 996 -32.88 -29.51 26.82
C GLY A 996 -32.52 -29.73 28.30
N LYS A 997 -32.66 -30.95 28.82
CA LYS A 997 -32.19 -31.29 30.19
C LYS A 997 -30.69 -31.11 30.40
N THR A 998 -29.87 -31.44 29.40
CA THR A 998 -28.41 -31.29 29.50
C THR A 998 -28.02 -29.82 29.53
N LEU A 999 -28.62 -29.01 28.65
CA LEU A 999 -28.40 -27.57 28.60
C LEU A 999 -28.90 -26.88 29.88
N ALA A 1000 -30.07 -27.28 30.40
CA ALA A 1000 -30.57 -26.79 31.68
C ALA A 1000 -29.65 -27.19 32.84
N THR A 1001 -29.08 -28.39 32.81
CA THR A 1001 -28.13 -28.86 33.83
C THR A 1001 -26.85 -28.03 33.82
N LEU A 1002 -26.31 -27.70 32.65
CA LEU A 1002 -25.18 -26.79 32.47
C LEU A 1002 -25.42 -25.43 33.15
N PHE A 1003 -26.58 -24.82 32.90
CA PHE A 1003 -26.97 -23.56 33.52
C PHE A 1003 -27.17 -23.69 35.04
N LYS A 1004 -27.80 -24.78 35.50
CA LYS A 1004 -28.01 -25.03 36.94
C LYS A 1004 -26.68 -25.21 37.69
N GLN A 1005 -25.68 -25.83 37.06
CA GLN A 1005 -24.35 -26.03 37.64
C GLN A 1005 -23.54 -24.73 37.68
N SER A 1006 -23.91 -23.73 36.88
CA SER A 1006 -23.20 -22.46 36.69
C SER A 1006 -24.03 -21.27 37.21
N PRO A 1007 -24.24 -21.13 38.52
CA PRO A 1007 -25.10 -20.08 39.09
C PRO A 1007 -24.52 -18.67 38.91
N GLU A 1008 -23.23 -18.55 38.56
CA GLU A 1008 -22.57 -17.27 38.28
C GLU A 1008 -22.64 -16.86 36.80
N ILE A 1009 -23.39 -17.59 35.96
CA ILE A 1009 -23.45 -17.32 34.52
C ILE A 1009 -24.00 -15.92 34.22
N ARG A 1010 -23.24 -15.15 33.43
CA ARG A 1010 -23.53 -13.75 33.07
C ARG A 1010 -23.77 -13.58 31.58
N GLU A 1011 -23.24 -14.47 30.78
CA GLU A 1011 -23.20 -14.31 29.33
C GLU A 1011 -23.44 -15.65 28.64
N VAL A 1012 -24.36 -15.64 27.69
CA VAL A 1012 -24.72 -16.83 26.91
C VAL A 1012 -24.90 -16.45 25.44
N ILE A 1013 -24.21 -17.15 24.55
CA ILE A 1013 -24.30 -17.00 23.10
C ILE A 1013 -24.62 -18.37 22.51
N LEU A 1014 -25.77 -18.48 21.85
CA LEU A 1014 -26.26 -19.72 21.25
C LEU A 1014 -26.51 -19.49 19.76
N SER A 1015 -25.72 -20.12 18.90
CA SER A 1015 -25.87 -20.05 17.45
C SER A 1015 -26.04 -21.47 16.91
N GLY A 1016 -27.05 -21.72 16.07
CA GLY A 1016 -27.23 -23.05 15.49
C GLY A 1016 -27.40 -24.18 16.52
N ILE A 1017 -28.16 -23.96 17.59
CA ILE A 1017 -28.39 -24.97 18.63
C ILE A 1017 -29.69 -25.74 18.34
N TYR A 1018 -29.60 -27.07 18.35
CA TYR A 1018 -30.70 -27.99 18.08
C TYR A 1018 -31.01 -28.84 19.31
N LEU A 1019 -32.24 -28.76 19.81
CA LEU A 1019 -32.67 -29.63 20.92
C LEU A 1019 -33.08 -31.01 20.41
N GLU A 1020 -32.33 -32.04 20.82
CA GLU A 1020 -32.60 -33.46 20.50
C GLU A 1020 -33.84 -34.02 21.19
N ALA A 1021 -34.11 -33.48 22.37
CA ALA A 1021 -35.18 -33.90 23.25
C ALA A 1021 -35.45 -32.78 24.25
N ASP A 1022 -36.62 -32.83 24.89
CA ASP A 1022 -37.11 -31.81 25.82
C ASP A 1022 -37.37 -30.46 25.13
N THR A 1023 -37.60 -29.40 25.90
CA THR A 1023 -38.05 -28.08 25.41
C THR A 1023 -37.10 -26.97 25.79
N TRP A 1024 -37.21 -25.82 25.13
CA TRP A 1024 -36.43 -24.62 25.48
C TRP A 1024 -36.89 -23.98 26.79
N GLU A 1025 -38.13 -24.25 27.21
CA GLU A 1025 -38.72 -23.77 28.47
C GLU A 1025 -37.81 -24.00 29.68
N GLU A 1026 -37.32 -25.22 29.92
CA GLU A 1026 -36.54 -25.52 31.13
C GLU A 1026 -35.16 -24.82 31.13
N PRO A 1027 -34.32 -24.91 30.08
CA PRO A 1027 -33.08 -24.14 29.99
C PRO A 1027 -33.28 -22.64 30.19
N PHE A 1028 -34.30 -22.06 29.54
CA PHE A 1028 -34.53 -20.62 29.60
C PHE A 1028 -35.04 -20.16 30.96
N LYS A 1029 -35.88 -20.98 31.62
CA LYS A 1029 -36.31 -20.71 32.98
C LYS A 1029 -35.12 -20.64 33.94
N VAL A 1030 -34.19 -21.59 33.85
CA VAL A 1030 -32.97 -21.58 34.68
C VAL A 1030 -32.13 -20.32 34.43
N LEU A 1031 -31.94 -19.94 33.16
CA LEU A 1031 -31.21 -18.70 32.84
C LEU A 1031 -31.91 -17.45 33.36
N SER A 1032 -33.24 -17.41 33.34
CA SER A 1032 -34.02 -16.27 33.86
C SER A 1032 -33.86 -16.07 35.37
N GLU A 1033 -33.41 -17.10 36.10
CA GLU A 1033 -33.15 -17.04 37.54
C GLU A 1033 -31.68 -16.64 37.86
N SER A 1034 -30.79 -16.77 36.87
CA SER A 1034 -29.36 -16.49 36.98
C SER A 1034 -29.01 -14.98 36.99
N PRO A 1035 -27.74 -14.59 37.26
CA PRO A 1035 -27.26 -13.22 37.16
C PRO A 1035 -26.93 -12.81 35.70
N ILE A 1036 -27.58 -13.42 34.70
CA ILE A 1036 -27.38 -13.14 33.28
C ILE A 1036 -27.52 -11.64 32.95
N THR A 1037 -26.57 -11.15 32.16
CA THR A 1037 -26.48 -9.77 31.68
C THR A 1037 -26.45 -9.66 30.17
N PHE A 1038 -26.24 -10.78 29.46
CA PHE A 1038 -26.26 -10.83 28.02
C PHE A 1038 -26.71 -12.19 27.49
N LEU A 1039 -27.51 -12.16 26.43
CA LEU A 1039 -27.99 -13.32 25.70
C LEU A 1039 -28.01 -12.99 24.20
N TYR A 1040 -27.38 -13.84 23.40
CA TYR A 1040 -27.50 -13.86 21.93
C TYR A 1040 -28.02 -15.21 21.47
N ILE A 1041 -28.97 -15.20 20.53
CA ILE A 1041 -29.55 -16.40 19.94
C ILE A 1041 -29.66 -16.22 18.43
N GLU A 1042 -29.12 -17.17 17.67
CA GLU A 1042 -29.14 -17.17 16.21
C GLU A 1042 -29.41 -18.58 15.68
N THR A 1043 -30.34 -18.71 14.71
CA THR A 1043 -30.66 -19.98 14.03
C THR A 1043 -30.84 -21.21 14.93
N CYS A 1044 -31.45 -21.08 16.12
CA CYS A 1044 -31.65 -22.18 17.08
C CYS A 1044 -33.04 -22.84 16.90
N GLY A 1045 -33.23 -24.09 17.31
CA GLY A 1045 -34.51 -24.81 17.14
C GLY A 1045 -34.55 -26.21 17.75
N TYR A 1046 -35.37 -27.08 17.17
CA TYR A 1046 -35.46 -28.50 17.52
C TYR A 1046 -34.78 -29.34 16.43
N SER A 1047 -34.23 -30.49 16.79
CA SER A 1047 -33.79 -31.46 15.79
C SER A 1047 -35.00 -32.13 15.14
N GLY A 1048 -34.91 -32.47 13.84
CA GLY A 1048 -35.99 -33.09 13.08
C GLY A 1048 -36.44 -34.47 13.59
N GLU A 1049 -35.68 -35.12 14.46
CA GLU A 1049 -36.05 -36.38 15.10
C GLU A 1049 -36.56 -36.16 16.53
N GLY A 1050 -37.89 -36.19 16.72
CA GLY A 1050 -38.56 -36.06 18.02
C GLY A 1050 -40.05 -35.69 17.90
N GLU A 1051 -40.81 -35.69 19.01
CA GLU A 1051 -42.26 -35.33 19.06
C GLU A 1051 -42.58 -33.90 18.59
N SER A 1052 -41.55 -33.07 18.32
CA SER A 1052 -41.65 -31.70 17.81
C SER A 1052 -40.91 -31.49 16.48
N GLY A 1053 -40.73 -32.55 15.68
CA GLY A 1053 -39.90 -32.60 14.46
C GLY A 1053 -40.38 -31.77 13.24
N GLU A 1054 -41.25 -30.79 13.41
CA GLU A 1054 -41.76 -29.97 12.29
C GLU A 1054 -40.88 -28.74 11.95
N TYR A 1055 -39.86 -28.40 12.76
CA TYR A 1055 -39.17 -27.10 12.64
C TYR A 1055 -37.64 -27.20 12.70
N ALA A 1056 -37.04 -27.81 11.67
CA ALA A 1056 -35.61 -27.74 11.42
C ALA A 1056 -35.24 -26.37 10.76
N PRO A 1057 -34.28 -25.59 11.33
CA PRO A 1057 -33.85 -24.28 10.83
C PRO A 1057 -33.33 -24.18 9.38
N GLU A 1058 -33.05 -25.30 8.69
CA GLU A 1058 -32.57 -25.26 7.30
C GLU A 1058 -33.60 -24.71 6.32
N MET A 1059 -34.90 -24.93 6.55
CA MET A 1059 -35.96 -24.29 5.75
C MET A 1059 -35.91 -22.75 5.82
N ILE A 1060 -35.22 -22.19 6.82
CA ILE A 1060 -35.18 -20.75 7.08
C ILE A 1060 -33.82 -20.14 6.69
N ARG A 1061 -32.71 -20.90 6.76
CA ARG A 1061 -31.37 -20.43 6.34
C ARG A 1061 -31.30 -19.95 4.88
N PHE A 1062 -32.10 -20.52 3.97
CA PHE A 1062 -32.18 -20.09 2.56
C PHE A 1062 -33.12 -18.90 2.32
N VAL A 1063 -33.97 -18.56 3.28
CA VAL A 1063 -35.05 -17.56 3.10
C VAL A 1063 -34.79 -16.27 3.88
N THR A 1064 -34.00 -16.32 4.96
CA THR A 1064 -33.61 -15.14 5.72
C THR A 1064 -32.17 -14.74 5.42
N ALA A 1065 -31.92 -13.43 5.30
CA ALA A 1065 -30.57 -12.90 5.07
C ALA A 1065 -29.57 -13.43 6.13
N PRO A 1066 -28.27 -13.61 5.79
CA PRO A 1066 -27.26 -14.27 6.63
C PRO A 1066 -26.89 -13.57 7.95
N ASP A 1067 -27.69 -12.63 8.45
CA ASP A 1067 -27.45 -11.83 9.66
C ASP A 1067 -28.69 -11.78 10.61
N GLU A 1068 -29.51 -12.84 10.68
CA GLU A 1068 -30.82 -12.78 11.35
C GLU A 1068 -30.97 -13.68 12.60
N SER A 1069 -31.14 -13.07 13.77
CA SER A 1069 -31.42 -13.73 15.08
C SER A 1069 -32.86 -14.28 15.21
N TYR A 1070 -33.04 -15.60 15.38
CA TYR A 1070 -34.35 -16.25 15.66
C TYR A 1070 -34.22 -17.62 16.38
N ILE A 1071 -35.31 -18.08 17.01
CA ILE A 1071 -35.54 -19.49 17.41
C ILE A 1071 -36.67 -20.06 16.55
N ALA A 1072 -36.58 -21.30 16.12
CA ALA A 1072 -37.66 -22.02 15.44
C ALA A 1072 -38.48 -22.82 16.48
N SER A 1073 -39.46 -22.17 17.12
CA SER A 1073 -40.43 -22.81 18.02
C SER A 1073 -41.80 -22.14 17.91
N LEU A 1074 -42.87 -22.94 17.88
CA LEU A 1074 -44.26 -22.48 17.95
C LEU A 1074 -44.86 -22.54 19.36
N ARG A 1075 -44.10 -23.00 20.35
CA ARG A 1075 -44.62 -23.26 21.70
C ARG A 1075 -44.73 -21.98 22.51
N PRO A 1076 -45.92 -21.59 22.98
CA PRO A 1076 -46.09 -20.37 23.79
C PRO A 1076 -45.21 -20.35 25.05
N GLU A 1077 -44.91 -21.53 25.61
CA GLU A 1077 -44.09 -21.68 26.82
C GLU A 1077 -42.64 -21.24 26.59
N ASP A 1078 -42.06 -21.56 25.43
CA ASP A 1078 -40.69 -21.15 25.08
C ASP A 1078 -40.61 -19.63 24.88
N HIS A 1079 -41.62 -19.03 24.24
CA HIS A 1079 -41.74 -17.59 24.04
C HIS A 1079 -41.81 -16.86 25.39
N ALA A 1080 -42.62 -17.38 26.33
CA ALA A 1080 -42.76 -16.81 27.66
C ALA A 1080 -41.45 -16.92 28.47
N ALA A 1081 -40.76 -18.06 28.39
CA ALA A 1081 -39.48 -18.26 29.06
C ALA A 1081 -38.38 -17.34 28.52
N LEU A 1082 -38.31 -17.13 27.20
CA LEU A 1082 -37.36 -16.19 26.58
C LEU A 1082 -37.65 -14.74 26.99
N GLU A 1083 -38.92 -14.34 27.05
CA GLU A 1083 -39.30 -13.01 27.53
C GLU A 1083 -38.86 -12.78 28.99
N ALA A 1084 -38.96 -13.81 29.83
CA ALA A 1084 -38.50 -13.75 31.22
C ALA A 1084 -36.98 -13.49 31.30
N ILE A 1085 -36.17 -14.07 30.40
CA ILE A 1085 -34.72 -13.80 30.35
C ILE A 1085 -34.44 -12.35 29.97
N PHE A 1086 -35.05 -11.81 28.91
CA PHE A 1086 -34.82 -10.41 28.51
C PHE A 1086 -35.22 -9.42 29.61
N LYS A 1087 -36.27 -9.74 30.37
CA LYS A 1087 -36.63 -8.99 31.57
C LYS A 1087 -35.53 -9.08 32.64
N ARG A 1088 -35.02 -10.29 32.90
CA ARG A 1088 -33.95 -10.51 33.88
C ARG A 1088 -32.66 -9.77 33.52
N ILE A 1089 -32.24 -9.82 32.26
CA ILE A 1089 -31.06 -9.09 31.75
C ILE A 1089 -31.21 -7.60 32.02
N HIS A 1090 -32.37 -7.02 31.72
CA HIS A 1090 -32.65 -5.61 31.97
C HIS A 1090 -32.56 -5.27 33.47
N GLU A 1091 -33.11 -6.11 34.35
CA GLU A 1091 -33.02 -5.93 35.81
C GLU A 1091 -31.58 -6.00 36.31
N ASN A 1092 -30.79 -6.96 35.82
CA ASN A 1092 -29.40 -7.14 36.23
C ASN A 1092 -28.50 -6.01 35.70
N MET A 1093 -28.67 -5.60 34.44
CA MET A 1093 -27.93 -4.46 33.86
C MET A 1093 -28.26 -3.15 34.57
N ARG A 1094 -29.52 -2.94 34.98
CA ARG A 1094 -29.92 -1.81 35.82
C ARG A 1094 -29.23 -1.84 37.18
N LYS A 1095 -29.17 -3.01 37.84
CA LYS A 1095 -28.47 -3.16 39.13
C LYS A 1095 -26.98 -2.89 39.02
N ILE A 1096 -26.34 -3.30 37.92
CA ILE A 1096 -24.91 -3.12 37.71
C ILE A 1096 -24.57 -1.67 37.41
N ASN A 1097 -25.35 -1.01 36.55
CA ASN A 1097 -25.04 0.33 36.05
C ASN A 1097 -25.62 1.47 36.92
N GLY A 1098 -26.54 1.17 37.84
CA GLY A 1098 -27.11 2.15 38.77
C GLY A 1098 -27.64 3.40 38.06
N ASP A 1099 -27.22 4.58 38.50
CA ASP A 1099 -27.63 5.88 37.94
C ASP A 1099 -27.14 6.14 36.50
N THR A 1100 -26.19 5.33 36.00
CA THR A 1100 -25.69 5.41 34.61
C THR A 1100 -26.47 4.53 33.63
N TYR A 1101 -27.46 3.78 34.13
CA TYR A 1101 -28.31 2.96 33.29
C TYR A 1101 -29.34 3.82 32.56
N ASP A 1102 -29.17 3.97 31.24
CA ASP A 1102 -30.16 4.62 30.38
C ASP A 1102 -31.40 3.72 30.24
N GLU A 1103 -32.37 3.95 31.13
CA GLU A 1103 -33.61 3.20 31.19
C GLU A 1103 -34.43 3.33 29.90
N VAL A 1104 -34.29 4.43 29.15
CA VAL A 1104 -35.00 4.65 27.88
C VAL A 1104 -34.34 3.86 26.76
N ALA A 1105 -33.03 3.99 26.58
CA ALA A 1105 -32.28 3.25 25.55
C ALA A 1105 -32.36 1.74 25.77
N ALA A 1106 -32.24 1.29 27.02
CA ALA A 1106 -32.33 -0.13 27.36
C ALA A 1106 -33.74 -0.69 27.17
N ASN A 1107 -34.79 0.09 27.45
CA ASN A 1107 -36.17 -0.33 27.15
C ASN A 1107 -36.46 -0.35 25.65
N LEU A 1108 -35.92 0.59 24.88
CA LEU A 1108 -36.02 0.59 23.41
C LEU A 1108 -35.29 -0.60 22.80
N LEU A 1109 -34.07 -0.93 23.28
CA LEU A 1109 -33.30 -2.08 22.81
C LEU A 1109 -33.99 -3.39 23.18
N ARG A 1110 -34.45 -3.53 24.43
CA ARG A 1110 -35.23 -4.69 24.87
C ARG A 1110 -36.49 -4.86 24.04
N LYS A 1111 -37.23 -3.77 23.80
CA LYS A 1111 -38.44 -3.79 22.98
C LYS A 1111 -38.09 -4.17 21.54
N TRP A 1112 -37.04 -3.62 20.96
CA TRP A 1112 -36.60 -3.95 19.61
C TRP A 1112 -36.14 -5.40 19.49
N GLN A 1113 -35.29 -5.91 20.38
CA GLN A 1113 -34.84 -7.31 20.38
C GLN A 1113 -36.01 -8.28 20.60
N LYS A 1114 -36.88 -7.97 21.57
CA LYS A 1114 -38.11 -8.72 21.83
C LYS A 1114 -39.02 -8.73 20.61
N ASP A 1115 -39.37 -7.57 20.07
CA ASP A 1115 -40.28 -7.44 18.94
C ASP A 1115 -39.67 -8.06 17.68
N ASN A 1116 -38.36 -7.96 17.46
CA ASN A 1116 -37.68 -8.52 16.30
C ASN A 1116 -37.63 -10.05 16.36
N ILE A 1117 -37.19 -10.62 17.48
CA ILE A 1117 -37.13 -12.08 17.67
C ILE A 1117 -38.55 -12.69 17.67
N LEU A 1118 -39.51 -12.11 18.42
CA LEU A 1118 -40.89 -12.63 18.50
C LEU A 1118 -41.64 -12.46 17.18
N ARG A 1119 -41.50 -11.32 16.49
CA ARG A 1119 -42.11 -11.12 15.16
C ARG A 1119 -41.58 -12.14 14.17
N LYS A 1120 -40.28 -12.45 14.20
CA LYS A 1120 -39.67 -13.44 13.31
C LYS A 1120 -40.06 -14.87 13.65
N MET A 1121 -40.11 -15.23 14.93
CA MET A 1121 -40.70 -16.50 15.40
C MET A 1121 -42.13 -16.66 14.88
N THR A 1122 -42.94 -15.60 14.98
CA THR A 1122 -44.35 -15.62 14.56
C THR A 1122 -44.49 -15.62 13.03
N SER A 1123 -43.68 -14.85 12.29
CA SER A 1123 -43.77 -14.75 10.84
C SER A 1123 -43.21 -15.97 10.12
N ALA A 1124 -42.09 -16.51 10.60
CA ALA A 1124 -41.55 -17.77 10.09
C ALA A 1124 -42.51 -18.92 10.42
N GLY A 1125 -43.05 -18.96 11.65
CA GLY A 1125 -44.07 -19.92 12.04
C GLY A 1125 -45.36 -19.84 11.22
N ALA A 1126 -45.89 -18.64 10.99
CA ALA A 1126 -47.09 -18.42 10.17
C ALA A 1126 -46.86 -18.74 8.69
N PHE A 1127 -45.69 -18.38 8.15
CA PHE A 1127 -45.32 -18.67 6.77
C PHE A 1127 -45.14 -20.18 6.54
N VAL A 1128 -44.44 -20.88 7.43
CA VAL A 1128 -44.30 -22.34 7.37
C VAL A 1128 -45.66 -23.01 7.53
N ALA A 1129 -46.51 -22.55 8.45
CA ALA A 1129 -47.87 -23.06 8.59
C ALA A 1129 -48.74 -22.82 7.35
N GLU A 1130 -48.59 -21.67 6.66
CA GLU A 1130 -49.31 -21.35 5.42
C GLU A 1130 -48.83 -22.20 4.24
N VAL A 1131 -47.51 -22.43 4.12
CA VAL A 1131 -46.93 -23.31 3.09
C VAL A 1131 -47.38 -24.76 3.30
N LEU A 1132 -47.38 -25.24 4.54
CA LEU A 1132 -47.88 -26.57 4.89
C LEU A 1132 -49.41 -26.69 4.71
N ALA A 1133 -50.17 -25.62 4.97
CA ALA A 1133 -51.61 -25.58 4.73
C ALA A 1133 -51.94 -25.59 3.24
N ARG A 1134 -51.18 -24.87 2.40
CA ARG A 1134 -51.32 -24.89 0.94
C ARG A 1134 -50.94 -26.25 0.35
N GLN A 1135 -49.89 -26.90 0.86
CA GLN A 1135 -49.59 -28.29 0.48
C GLN A 1135 -50.76 -29.23 0.79
N ARG A 1136 -51.41 -29.09 1.96
CA ARG A 1136 -52.58 -29.91 2.32
C ARG A 1136 -53.82 -29.62 1.47
N GLU A 1137 -54.00 -28.39 0.99
CA GLU A 1137 -55.12 -28.00 0.12
C GLU A 1137 -54.91 -28.40 -1.35
N GLU A 1138 -53.68 -28.28 -1.88
CA GLU A 1138 -53.37 -28.61 -3.27
C GLU A 1138 -53.33 -30.12 -3.55
N GLU A 1139 -53.01 -30.96 -2.56
CA GLU A 1139 -52.95 -32.41 -2.76
C GLU A 1139 -54.28 -33.14 -2.60
N GLY A 1140 -55.36 -32.49 -2.14
CA GLY A 1140 -56.70 -33.10 -2.11
C GLY A 1140 -56.77 -34.49 -1.46
N LEU A 1141 -55.89 -34.79 -0.50
CA LEU A 1141 -55.71 -36.11 0.08
C LEU A 1141 -55.72 -36.01 1.61
N SER A 1142 -56.81 -36.50 2.20
CA SER A 1142 -56.78 -37.08 3.54
C SER A 1142 -55.95 -38.37 3.48
N ASP A 1143 -54.91 -38.45 4.29
CA ASP A 1143 -53.96 -39.57 4.41
C ASP A 1143 -52.95 -39.73 3.26
N PHE A 1144 -51.71 -39.27 3.50
CA PHE A 1144 -50.53 -39.94 2.99
C PHE A 1144 -49.51 -40.18 4.11
N GLY A 1145 -49.40 -41.45 4.49
CA GLY A 1145 -48.21 -41.99 5.11
C GLY A 1145 -47.13 -42.28 4.06
N SER A 1146 -45.88 -42.12 4.48
CA SER A 1146 -44.68 -42.80 3.98
C SER A 1146 -44.57 -43.02 2.46
N SER A 1147 -44.17 -42.00 1.69
CA SER A 1147 -43.15 -42.14 0.64
C SER A 1147 -42.82 -40.77 0.06
N GLY A 1148 -41.52 -40.49 -0.04
CA GLY A 1148 -40.99 -39.16 -0.30
C GLY A 1148 -41.17 -38.67 -1.73
N ALA A 1149 -41.81 -37.52 -1.86
CA ALA A 1149 -41.47 -36.50 -2.86
C ALA A 1149 -41.11 -35.25 -2.05
N SER A 1150 -39.86 -34.78 -2.13
CA SER A 1150 -39.35 -33.73 -1.25
C SER A 1150 -39.73 -32.34 -1.76
N ILE A 1151 -39.95 -31.46 -0.78
CA ILE A 1151 -40.16 -30.00 -0.91
C ILE A 1151 -39.11 -29.31 -1.82
N ALA A 1152 -37.98 -29.96 -2.11
CA ALA A 1152 -36.95 -29.50 -3.05
C ALA A 1152 -37.49 -29.24 -4.47
N SER A 1153 -38.45 -30.03 -4.94
CA SER A 1153 -39.03 -29.84 -6.28
C SER A 1153 -39.86 -28.55 -6.39
N TYR A 1154 -40.45 -28.10 -5.29
CA TYR A 1154 -41.29 -26.89 -5.27
C TYR A 1154 -40.42 -25.61 -5.18
N LEU A 1155 -39.30 -25.68 -4.45
CA LEU A 1155 -38.34 -24.57 -4.32
C LEU A 1155 -37.64 -24.23 -5.65
N ASP A 1156 -37.36 -25.22 -6.51
CA ASP A 1156 -36.83 -24.99 -7.86
C ASP A 1156 -37.79 -24.15 -8.73
N THR A 1157 -39.09 -24.24 -8.47
CA THR A 1157 -40.11 -23.52 -9.25
C THR A 1157 -40.22 -22.05 -8.81
N LEU A 1158 -39.97 -21.75 -7.54
CA LEU A 1158 -39.95 -20.38 -7.00
C LEU A 1158 -38.68 -19.61 -7.40
N ASP A 1159 -37.54 -20.29 -7.47
CA ASP A 1159 -36.28 -19.69 -7.89
C ASP A 1159 -36.32 -19.28 -9.37
N ARG A 1160 -36.93 -20.11 -10.23
CA ARG A 1160 -37.19 -19.76 -11.64
C ARG A 1160 -38.10 -18.54 -11.82
N ARG A 1161 -39.05 -18.34 -10.90
CA ARG A 1161 -39.98 -17.18 -10.94
C ARG A 1161 -39.28 -15.89 -10.48
N ALA A 1162 -38.39 -15.97 -9.50
CA ALA A 1162 -37.55 -14.85 -9.06
C ALA A 1162 -36.52 -14.44 -10.15
N GLN A 1163 -35.97 -15.42 -10.88
CA GLN A 1163 -35.10 -15.17 -12.04
C GLN A 1163 -35.86 -14.48 -13.20
N TRP A 1164 -37.15 -14.81 -13.38
CA TRP A 1164 -38.02 -14.19 -14.39
C TRP A 1164 -38.32 -12.71 -14.11
N GLU A 1165 -38.54 -12.33 -12.84
CA GLU A 1165 -38.79 -10.93 -12.44
C GLU A 1165 -37.51 -10.07 -12.42
N ALA A 1166 -36.34 -10.70 -12.30
CA ALA A 1166 -35.03 -10.05 -12.35
C ALA A 1166 -34.47 -9.81 -13.77
N GLY A 1167 -35.19 -10.23 -14.82
CA GLY A 1167 -34.78 -10.00 -16.22
C GLY A 1167 -33.57 -10.81 -16.67
N ILE A 1168 -33.29 -11.94 -16.01
CA ILE A 1168 -32.29 -12.91 -16.47
C ILE A 1168 -33.03 -13.95 -17.29
N TYR A 1169 -32.81 -13.98 -18.61
CA TYR A 1169 -33.32 -15.05 -19.47
C TYR A 1169 -32.47 -16.32 -19.25
N PRO A 1170 -33.07 -17.49 -18.97
CA PRO A 1170 -32.43 -18.76 -19.22
C PRO A 1170 -32.58 -19.08 -20.72
N SER A 1171 -31.48 -19.43 -21.38
CA SER A 1171 -31.55 -20.08 -22.69
C SER A 1171 -31.88 -21.56 -22.45
N ASP A 1172 -33.14 -21.93 -22.68
CA ASP A 1172 -33.59 -23.30 -22.79
C ASP A 1172 -32.91 -24.01 -23.97
N SER A 1173 -32.47 -25.24 -23.74
CA SER A 1173 -32.84 -26.36 -24.62
C SER A 1173 -32.65 -27.69 -23.89
N ASP A 1174 -33.76 -28.26 -23.44
CA ASP A 1174 -33.93 -29.70 -23.28
C ASP A 1174 -33.68 -30.40 -24.62
N SER A 1175 -32.89 -31.47 -24.63
CA SER A 1175 -33.39 -32.83 -24.84
C SER A 1175 -32.24 -33.82 -25.05
N SER A 1176 -32.18 -34.75 -24.09
CA SER A 1176 -31.65 -36.12 -24.10
C SER A 1176 -31.37 -36.82 -25.44
N ASP A 1177 -30.29 -37.60 -25.40
CA ASP A 1177 -30.05 -38.90 -26.05
C ASP A 1177 -30.00 -38.92 -27.61
N ASP A 1178 -29.09 -39.60 -28.30
CA ASP A 1178 -28.11 -40.61 -27.92
C ASP A 1178 -27.05 -40.71 -29.04
N ASP A 1179 -25.86 -41.19 -28.65
CA ASP A 1179 -24.91 -41.97 -29.42
C ASP A 1179 -24.48 -41.64 -30.86
N SER A 1180 -23.15 -41.47 -30.93
CA SER A 1180 -22.23 -42.19 -31.82
C SER A 1180 -21.60 -41.43 -33.00
N VAL A 1181 -20.29 -41.22 -32.81
CA VAL A 1181 -19.18 -41.50 -33.75
C VAL A 1181 -19.36 -41.08 -35.21
N ARG A 1182 -18.52 -40.13 -35.65
CA ARG A 1182 -17.56 -40.20 -36.79
C ARG A 1182 -17.24 -38.79 -37.29
N ASP A 1183 -15.99 -38.35 -37.28
CA ASP A 1183 -14.94 -38.59 -38.30
C ASP A 1183 -15.02 -37.58 -39.46
N TYR A 1184 -13.85 -37.04 -39.80
CA TYR A 1184 -13.47 -36.30 -41.02
C TYR A 1184 -14.03 -34.89 -41.33
N SER A 1185 -13.14 -33.91 -41.13
CA SER A 1185 -12.49 -33.06 -42.16
C SER A 1185 -13.28 -32.42 -43.30
N LEU A 1186 -12.77 -31.21 -43.60
CA LEU A 1186 -12.61 -30.56 -44.91
C LEU A 1186 -13.74 -29.67 -45.44
N ASP A 1187 -13.26 -28.46 -45.75
CA ASP A 1187 -13.51 -27.69 -46.97
C ASP A 1187 -14.71 -26.76 -47.12
N GLY A 1188 -14.36 -25.62 -47.73
CA GLY A 1188 -15.16 -24.94 -48.74
C GLY A 1188 -16.13 -23.91 -48.19
N SER A 1189 -15.74 -22.65 -48.06
CA SER A 1189 -15.74 -21.65 -49.14
C SER A 1189 -17.09 -21.51 -49.84
N LEU A 1190 -17.65 -20.29 -49.83
CA LEU A 1190 -18.31 -19.59 -50.94
C LEU A 1190 -19.15 -18.45 -50.33
N ASP A 1191 -19.29 -17.27 -50.91
CA ASP A 1191 -18.51 -16.48 -51.85
C ASP A 1191 -19.31 -15.20 -52.08
N SER A 1192 -18.69 -14.29 -52.84
CA SER A 1192 -19.32 -13.21 -53.64
C SER A 1192 -19.73 -11.93 -52.90
N CYS A 1193 -19.48 -10.74 -53.41
CA CYS A 1193 -18.78 -10.29 -54.62
C CYS A 1193 -18.58 -8.76 -54.47
N LEU A 1194 -17.48 -8.22 -55.00
CA LEU A 1194 -17.48 -7.31 -56.16
C LEU A 1194 -16.08 -6.73 -56.41
N ASP A 1195 -15.60 -7.00 -57.63
CA ASP A 1195 -14.42 -6.48 -58.31
C ASP A 1195 -14.37 -4.94 -58.40
N ASP A 1196 -13.16 -4.39 -58.42
CA ASP A 1196 -12.66 -3.71 -59.64
C ASP A 1196 -11.13 -3.53 -59.58
N SER A 1197 -10.50 -4.06 -60.62
CA SER A 1197 -9.08 -4.01 -60.99
C SER A 1197 -8.63 -2.64 -61.52
N LEU A 1198 -7.31 -2.38 -61.51
CA LEU A 1198 -6.46 -1.79 -62.57
C LEU A 1198 -5.16 -1.26 -61.89
N ASP A 1199 -3.98 -1.87 -62.01
CA ASP A 1199 -3.04 -2.04 -63.15
C ASP A 1199 -1.98 -0.91 -63.25
N ASP A 1200 -0.79 -1.32 -63.72
CA ASP A 1200 0.44 -0.58 -64.07
C ASP A 1200 1.42 -0.17 -62.93
N SER A 1201 2.61 -0.75 -62.76
CA SER A 1201 3.74 -1.18 -63.64
C SER A 1201 4.89 -0.15 -63.71
N GLN A 1202 6.12 -0.70 -63.80
CA GLN A 1202 7.38 -0.08 -64.27
C GLN A 1202 8.16 0.81 -63.27
N ASP A 1203 9.49 0.81 -63.19
CA ASP A 1203 10.55 0.04 -63.87
C ASP A 1203 11.91 0.33 -63.20
N GLU A 1204 12.93 -0.41 -63.66
CA GLU A 1204 14.38 -0.12 -63.64
C GLU A 1204 15.16 -0.31 -62.31
N SER A 1205 16.11 -1.23 -62.12
CA SER A 1205 17.08 -2.02 -62.91
C SER A 1205 18.52 -1.58 -62.61
N LEU A 1206 19.43 -2.55 -62.75
CA LEU A 1206 20.89 -2.46 -62.89
C LEU A 1206 21.63 -2.27 -61.57
N ASP A 1207 22.77 -2.88 -61.26
CA ASP A 1207 23.75 -3.80 -61.88
C ASP A 1207 24.85 -3.81 -60.77
N ASP A 1208 25.79 -4.72 -60.59
CA ASP A 1208 26.23 -5.94 -61.21
C ASP A 1208 27.24 -6.54 -60.21
N ASP A 1209 27.53 -7.81 -60.45
CA ASP A 1209 28.87 -8.40 -60.36
C ASP A 1209 29.53 -8.79 -59.01
N SER A 1210 29.61 -10.12 -58.90
CA SER A 1210 30.86 -10.90 -58.90
C SER A 1210 31.46 -11.20 -57.51
N SER A 1211 31.33 -12.43 -57.01
CA SER A 1211 32.06 -13.67 -57.36
C SER A 1211 33.24 -13.90 -56.42
N GLY A 1212 33.29 -15.08 -55.79
CA GLY A 1212 34.54 -15.59 -55.22
C GLY A 1212 34.40 -16.36 -53.90
N ASP A 1213 33.76 -17.51 -53.95
CA ASP A 1213 34.14 -18.70 -53.15
C ASP A 1213 35.56 -19.16 -53.57
N PRO A 1214 36.23 -20.16 -52.94
CA PRO A 1214 36.04 -20.79 -51.64
C PRO A 1214 37.37 -21.06 -50.88
N SER A 1215 37.25 -21.79 -49.77
CA SER A 1215 38.16 -22.84 -49.27
C SER A 1215 39.29 -22.50 -48.28
N ASP A 1216 39.15 -23.20 -47.15
CA ASP A 1216 40.13 -24.09 -46.52
C ASP A 1216 40.77 -23.71 -45.18
N SER A 1217 40.28 -24.47 -44.19
CA SER A 1217 41.03 -25.30 -43.25
C SER A 1217 41.80 -24.65 -42.10
N SER A 1218 41.34 -25.09 -40.92
CA SER A 1218 42.11 -25.68 -39.82
C SER A 1218 42.91 -24.80 -38.86
N ASP A 1219 42.57 -25.07 -37.60
CA ASP A 1219 43.43 -25.19 -36.42
C ASP A 1219 43.65 -23.99 -35.50
N ASP A 1220 43.18 -24.26 -34.28
CA ASP A 1220 43.82 -24.02 -32.99
C ASP A 1220 43.94 -22.59 -32.44
N GLY A 1221 43.20 -22.38 -31.35
CA GLY A 1221 43.79 -21.80 -30.14
C GLY A 1221 43.15 -20.53 -29.60
N LEU A 1222 42.26 -20.74 -28.61
CA LEU A 1222 41.82 -19.82 -27.54
C LEU A 1222 40.79 -18.73 -27.85
#